data_AF-A0A7X8GG15-F1
#
_entry.id   AF-A0A7X8GG15-F1
#
_cell.length_a   1.000
_cell.length_b   1.000
_cell.length_c   1.000
_cell.angle_alpha   90.00
_cell.angle_beta   90.00
_cell.angle_gamma   90.00
#
_symmetry.space_group_name_H-M   'P 1'
#
loop_
_entity.id
_entity.type
_entity.pdbx_description
1 polymer ?
#
loop_
_entity_poly.entity_id
_entity_poly.type
_entity_poly.pdbx_seq_one_letter_code
_entity_poly.pdbx_strand_id
1 'polypeptide(L)'
;MKHITKSLLCIVMLFTTHSYAQIATGYEVGTWYGFKKVAITYSFDDNTSNQIPVAIPLLNNYNFKATFNPVINWVGGNWSGWQTAANNGHEIASHTVSHATLSDISVSEQDSEYKNSQSSIRTNTGSECVTIAYPNCNIGDRTTLAKYYIAGRTCDGQTASNNPSDFFTIGSIICGSEGAMKTAQDFNTRISNAVSAKGWCVFLIHGIDNDGGYSSLSSTEFNSHLGYVHTNASTYWVAPFATVVKYIKQRNALSITETSITADSLRVVASHNLTSTLTTFNTAMTIRRVLPTGWTHATVYKNTTKIASSIVSEEGKTYVMFDVIPNDGTLFIANSESGSSSGNGNGETPTSTFTELINNGEMDNGTTGWSVQNNNNAASTLSAVTNANLSGTNAIQICPSSSNYGSSDWHIQLYQNVTLETNKEYTFSFMAKAASARTITVMFQQLAADYAVYKSFTYNLTTTAQTFTETFTLNGDVDPASKITFCVGGAAPCASIDKVSFGFTTSGSQPDTPDTPDLPSTGLGAYYTDVYRNLFTEYIQKTEAEVQAKITSVWNHFFVNSSNKVYYESSNNTAYILDVGNNDVRSEGMSYGMMICVQLDKQTEFDKLWRWAKTHMQYTSGDWDGYFAWQCNTDGSKKNGNSTTCAPDGEAYFITALFFASHRWGNSGSINYEQEAQKILSDIMKRPSGGINSVYNMFHHTSKLITFVPYGDSYLHTDPSYCLPGFFELWARWSNSNTSFWAQTPETARVLLKNSSHPTTGLFPDYSSFDGSPFNPSWKTDYDAKRYQYDAMRCALNVGMDYHWFRSDTTNQEQMMLNLLSFFKSKNYANGQYDWDGGNPSGTYNEGIAGANGVGVFALRNNNALAAEYLTRLWNTNPPTGQWRYYNGMVYFLSMLNCAGMFKIYKPACTPPASPIVTSPIEYCQNATATALTANGQNLKWYTAATGGSGSSTAPIPNTNVVGTTSYYVTQSIDGCESDRKKIDLIIYAKPAKPTVTTPVLYSKNEIAHQLTATGSNLLWYTNPLATGTSTAPTPNTASIGTTSYFVSQTISGCESDFAEIEVIVSEQEVTQTIHLTQGWNLISVSVVCANTACDISTLFKNIDVDIIKNADGFWKSTLSEELNSLQTLEPYKGYLVYMNTAATLEITGVLPTETWQATSLQNGWNMVGYPNGGESLPPISISTYFNATNCQTVKNFEGFWAPNSSINSIDTFEAGKGYFILAQ
;
A
#
# COMPACT_ATOMS: atom_id res chain seq x y z
N MET A 1 37.13 -23.29 -64.46
CA MET A 1 37.32 -21.89 -64.00
C MET A 1 36.16 -21.06 -64.52
N LYS A 2 35.50 -20.33 -63.61
CA LYS A 2 34.53 -19.24 -63.85
C LYS A 2 33.22 -19.57 -64.62
N HIS A 3 32.10 -19.49 -63.91
CA HIS A 3 31.01 -18.49 -64.07
C HIS A 3 29.59 -19.04 -63.77
N ILE A 4 28.85 -18.25 -62.97
CA ILE A 4 27.39 -17.98 -63.05
C ILE A 4 26.39 -18.86 -62.23
N THR A 5 25.90 -18.21 -61.15
CA THR A 5 24.57 -18.18 -60.50
C THR A 5 23.76 -19.45 -60.24
N LYS A 6 23.39 -19.65 -58.97
CA LYS A 6 21.99 -19.84 -58.53
C LYS A 6 21.84 -19.46 -57.05
N SER A 7 20.84 -18.61 -56.80
CA SER A 7 20.46 -18.03 -55.51
C SER A 7 20.12 -19.08 -54.46
N LEU A 8 20.64 -18.93 -53.24
CA LEU A 8 20.11 -19.57 -52.04
C LEU A 8 19.63 -18.46 -51.10
N LEU A 9 18.32 -18.43 -50.90
CA LEU A 9 17.60 -17.53 -50.01
C LEU A 9 17.90 -17.94 -48.56
N CYS A 10 18.83 -17.26 -47.89
CA CYS A 10 19.02 -17.38 -46.44
C CYS A 10 18.09 -16.38 -45.73
N ILE A 11 17.00 -16.91 -45.17
CA ILE A 11 16.14 -16.22 -44.21
C ILE A 11 16.99 -15.92 -42.96
N VAL A 12 17.33 -14.65 -42.76
CA VAL A 12 17.91 -14.16 -41.51
C VAL A 12 16.76 -13.88 -40.56
N MET A 13 16.53 -14.79 -39.60
CA MET A 13 15.67 -14.50 -38.45
C MET A 13 16.32 -13.40 -37.62
N LEU A 14 15.70 -12.22 -37.59
CA LEU A 14 15.99 -11.16 -36.62
C LEU A 14 15.55 -11.65 -35.23
N PHE A 15 16.49 -12.10 -34.41
CA PHE A 15 16.24 -12.29 -32.98
C PHE A 15 16.18 -10.91 -32.30
N THR A 16 14.99 -10.50 -31.88
CA THR A 16 14.82 -9.39 -30.94
C THR A 16 15.25 -9.85 -29.55
N THR A 17 16.39 -9.37 -29.08
CA THR A 17 16.85 -9.62 -27.70
C THR A 17 15.92 -8.91 -26.74
N HIS A 18 15.00 -9.65 -26.13
CA HIS A 18 14.23 -9.18 -24.98
C HIS A 18 15.17 -9.13 -23.78
N SER A 19 15.30 -7.97 -23.13
CA SER A 19 16.00 -7.86 -21.85
C SER A 19 15.22 -8.63 -20.80
N TYR A 20 15.71 -9.82 -20.44
CA TYR A 20 15.13 -10.61 -19.35
C TYR A 20 15.39 -9.94 -17.99
N ALA A 21 14.52 -10.18 -17.02
CA ALA A 21 14.72 -9.80 -15.63
C ALA A 21 16.12 -10.24 -15.15
N GLN A 22 16.86 -9.34 -14.51
CA GLN A 22 18.20 -9.59 -14.00
C GLN A 22 18.16 -9.59 -12.48
N ILE A 23 17.97 -10.78 -11.88
CA ILE A 23 17.79 -10.92 -10.44
C ILE A 23 19.09 -11.39 -9.81
N ALA A 24 19.62 -10.61 -8.86
CA ALA A 24 20.81 -10.98 -8.09
C ALA A 24 20.67 -12.36 -7.43
N THR A 25 21.78 -13.08 -7.34
CA THR A 25 21.81 -14.41 -6.71
C THR A 25 21.33 -14.35 -5.26
N GLY A 26 20.44 -15.28 -4.88
CA GLY A 26 19.87 -15.34 -3.54
C GLY A 26 18.56 -14.55 -3.36
N TYR A 27 18.11 -13.83 -4.39
CA TYR A 27 16.77 -13.23 -4.43
C TYR A 27 15.77 -14.11 -5.16
N GLU A 28 14.54 -14.02 -4.70
CA GLU A 28 13.37 -14.50 -5.43
C GLU A 28 12.33 -13.39 -5.50
N VAL A 29 11.58 -13.39 -6.61
CA VAL A 29 10.53 -12.42 -6.87
C VAL A 29 9.21 -13.15 -6.91
N GLY A 30 8.21 -12.66 -6.19
CA GLY A 30 6.88 -13.25 -6.18
C GLY A 30 6.29 -13.25 -7.58
N THR A 31 5.86 -14.43 -8.07
CA THR A 31 5.06 -14.52 -9.30
C THR A 31 3.85 -13.60 -9.21
N TRP A 32 3.21 -13.59 -8.04
CA TRP A 32 2.19 -12.65 -7.62
C TRP A 32 2.62 -11.97 -6.33
N TYR A 33 2.06 -10.79 -6.06
CA TYR A 33 2.29 -10.03 -4.83
C TYR A 33 2.15 -10.95 -3.60
N GLY A 34 3.01 -10.82 -2.60
CA GLY A 34 2.99 -11.65 -1.40
C GLY A 34 3.32 -13.13 -1.62
N PHE A 35 3.97 -13.49 -2.73
CA PHE A 35 4.24 -14.88 -3.13
C PHE A 35 2.97 -15.76 -3.23
N LYS A 36 1.81 -15.13 -3.48
CA LYS A 36 0.56 -15.86 -3.75
C LYS A 36 0.71 -16.77 -4.97
N LYS A 37 -0.11 -17.81 -5.03
CA LYS A 37 -0.08 -18.80 -6.10
C LYS A 37 -0.95 -18.39 -7.28
N VAL A 38 -2.06 -17.68 -7.06
CA VAL A 38 -3.00 -17.30 -8.11
C VAL A 38 -3.40 -15.82 -7.96
N ALA A 39 -3.43 -15.10 -9.08
CA ALA A 39 -4.04 -13.76 -9.14
C ALA A 39 -5.52 -13.87 -9.54
N ILE A 40 -6.37 -13.06 -8.94
CA ILE A 40 -7.81 -13.00 -9.21
C ILE A 40 -8.18 -11.54 -9.51
N THR A 41 -8.87 -11.33 -10.62
CA THR A 41 -9.45 -10.04 -10.97
C THR A 41 -10.94 -10.22 -11.18
N TYR A 42 -11.76 -9.51 -10.42
CA TYR A 42 -13.19 -9.36 -10.71
C TYR A 42 -13.37 -8.12 -11.57
N SER A 43 -13.95 -8.29 -12.74
CA SER A 43 -14.16 -7.24 -13.72
C SER A 43 -15.64 -7.13 -14.07
N PHE A 44 -16.21 -5.95 -13.87
CA PHE A 44 -17.62 -5.66 -14.04
C PHE A 44 -17.86 -4.80 -15.29
N ASP A 45 -18.77 -5.20 -16.17
CA ASP A 45 -19.08 -4.49 -17.44
C ASP A 45 -20.48 -3.84 -17.42
N ASP A 46 -20.74 -2.90 -18.32
CA ASP A 46 -22.06 -2.30 -18.61
C ASP A 46 -22.70 -1.42 -17.53
N ASN A 47 -21.99 -1.15 -16.43
CA ASN A 47 -22.48 -0.27 -15.35
C ASN A 47 -23.91 -0.59 -14.87
N THR A 48 -24.21 -1.88 -14.68
CA THR A 48 -25.54 -2.37 -14.26
C THR A 48 -25.91 -1.89 -12.85
N SER A 49 -27.20 -1.81 -12.57
CA SER A 49 -27.71 -1.05 -11.41
C SER A 49 -27.27 -1.58 -10.04
N ASN A 50 -26.93 -2.87 -9.91
CA ASN A 50 -26.47 -3.45 -8.64
C ASN A 50 -24.94 -3.46 -8.44
N GLN A 51 -24.15 -2.99 -9.40
CA GLN A 51 -22.68 -2.97 -9.24
C GLN A 51 -22.21 -2.03 -8.11
N ILE A 52 -22.78 -0.82 -8.05
CA ILE A 52 -22.46 0.15 -7.00
C ILE A 52 -23.08 -0.24 -5.64
N PRO A 53 -24.41 -0.48 -5.53
CA PRO A 53 -25.04 -0.70 -4.23
C PRO A 53 -24.86 -2.12 -3.67
N VAL A 54 -24.46 -3.11 -4.47
CA VAL A 54 -24.30 -4.51 -4.00
C VAL A 54 -22.87 -5.01 -4.18
N ALA A 55 -22.33 -5.03 -5.40
CA ALA A 55 -21.03 -5.65 -5.65
C ALA A 55 -19.87 -4.93 -4.93
N ILE A 56 -19.83 -3.59 -4.99
CA ILE A 56 -18.79 -2.80 -4.31
C ILE A 56 -18.79 -3.03 -2.78
N PRO A 57 -19.92 -2.93 -2.06
CA PRO A 57 -19.98 -3.28 -0.65
C PRO A 57 -19.49 -4.69 -0.32
N LEU A 58 -19.89 -5.71 -1.10
CA LEU A 58 -19.42 -7.09 -0.89
C LEU A 58 -17.91 -7.23 -1.02
N LEU A 59 -17.33 -6.62 -2.04
CA LEU A 59 -15.87 -6.59 -2.23
C LEU A 59 -15.17 -5.85 -1.09
N ASN A 60 -15.71 -4.70 -0.67
CA ASN A 60 -15.15 -3.90 0.41
C ASN A 60 -15.18 -4.60 1.77
N ASN A 61 -16.18 -5.44 2.04
CA ASN A 61 -16.24 -6.25 3.26
C ASN A 61 -14.99 -7.13 3.46
N TYR A 62 -14.37 -7.56 2.35
CA TYR A 62 -13.14 -8.38 2.37
C TYR A 62 -11.88 -7.57 1.99
N ASN A 63 -12.01 -6.24 1.86
CA ASN A 63 -10.98 -5.34 1.33
C ASN A 63 -10.43 -5.75 -0.04
N PHE A 64 -11.27 -6.35 -0.88
CA PHE A 64 -10.92 -6.71 -2.24
C PHE A 64 -11.22 -5.57 -3.21
N LYS A 65 -10.31 -5.36 -4.16
CA LYS A 65 -10.44 -4.34 -5.20
C LYS A 65 -10.65 -5.00 -6.55
N ALA A 66 -11.49 -4.37 -7.36
CA ALA A 66 -12.03 -4.89 -8.60
C ALA A 66 -11.96 -3.81 -9.69
N THR A 67 -12.22 -4.21 -10.93
CA THR A 67 -12.26 -3.33 -12.10
C THR A 67 -13.71 -3.15 -12.54
N PHE A 68 -14.14 -1.91 -12.76
CA PHE A 68 -15.45 -1.57 -13.30
C PHE A 68 -15.27 -0.85 -14.61
N ASN A 69 -15.96 -1.31 -15.65
CA ASN A 69 -15.84 -0.82 -17.01
C ASN A 69 -17.20 -0.23 -17.44
N PRO A 70 -17.51 1.03 -17.07
CA PRO A 70 -18.73 1.68 -17.52
C PRO A 70 -18.69 2.01 -19.01
N VAL A 71 -19.85 1.91 -19.65
CA VAL A 71 -20.12 2.54 -20.95
C VAL A 71 -20.53 3.98 -20.69
N ILE A 72 -19.78 4.94 -21.23
CA ILE A 72 -19.93 6.36 -20.84
C ILE A 72 -21.35 6.87 -21.04
N ASN A 73 -21.98 6.54 -22.16
CA ASN A 73 -23.33 6.99 -22.48
C ASN A 73 -24.40 6.39 -21.56
N TRP A 74 -24.10 5.30 -20.85
CA TRP A 74 -25.04 4.62 -19.96
C TRP A 74 -24.91 5.06 -18.50
N VAL A 75 -23.87 5.82 -18.14
CA VAL A 75 -23.68 6.36 -16.78
C VAL A 75 -24.78 7.37 -16.41
N GLY A 76 -25.43 8.00 -17.40
CA GLY A 76 -26.51 8.97 -17.16
C GLY A 76 -26.03 10.28 -16.50
N GLY A 77 -24.72 10.55 -16.52
CA GLY A 77 -24.10 11.76 -15.97
C GLY A 77 -23.84 11.74 -14.46
N ASN A 78 -24.27 10.71 -13.72
CA ASN A 78 -23.99 10.60 -12.29
C ASN A 78 -22.71 9.80 -12.02
N TRP A 79 -21.62 10.51 -11.73
CA TRP A 79 -20.30 9.92 -11.49
C TRP A 79 -19.96 9.69 -10.02
N SER A 80 -20.80 10.14 -9.08
CA SER A 80 -20.48 10.16 -7.65
C SER A 80 -20.12 8.79 -7.07
N GLY A 81 -20.88 7.75 -7.42
CA GLY A 81 -20.60 6.37 -7.00
C GLY A 81 -19.31 5.81 -7.60
N TRP A 82 -19.03 6.11 -8.87
CA TRP A 82 -17.79 5.71 -9.55
C TRP A 82 -16.56 6.43 -9.00
N GLN A 83 -16.68 7.72 -8.69
CA GLN A 83 -15.63 8.49 -8.02
C GLN A 83 -15.36 7.95 -6.61
N THR A 84 -16.42 7.59 -5.87
CA THR A 84 -16.27 6.96 -4.54
C THR A 84 -15.58 5.61 -4.65
N ALA A 85 -15.94 4.78 -5.64
CA ALA A 85 -15.29 3.50 -5.88
C ALA A 85 -13.80 3.67 -6.24
N ALA A 86 -13.46 4.65 -7.10
CA ALA A 86 -12.09 4.99 -7.45
C ALA A 86 -11.28 5.44 -6.22
N ASN A 87 -11.83 6.34 -5.40
CA ASN A 87 -11.21 6.80 -4.15
C ASN A 87 -10.98 5.67 -3.15
N ASN A 88 -11.82 4.63 -3.19
CA ASN A 88 -11.67 3.42 -2.38
C ASN A 88 -10.71 2.38 -3.01
N GLY A 89 -10.02 2.71 -4.10
CA GLY A 89 -8.99 1.88 -4.73
C GLY A 89 -9.50 0.85 -5.74
N HIS A 90 -10.78 0.90 -6.14
CA HIS A 90 -11.24 0.14 -7.31
C HIS A 90 -10.74 0.80 -8.59
N GLU A 91 -10.54 0.01 -9.65
CA GLU A 91 -10.21 0.55 -10.96
C GLU A 91 -11.50 0.92 -11.70
N ILE A 92 -11.58 2.15 -12.20
CA ILE A 92 -12.57 2.52 -13.23
C ILE A 92 -11.86 2.53 -14.58
N ALA A 93 -12.20 1.57 -15.43
CA ALA A 93 -11.60 1.31 -16.74
C ALA A 93 -12.62 1.53 -17.86
N SER A 94 -12.19 1.43 -19.13
CA SER A 94 -13.06 1.76 -20.25
C SER A 94 -13.88 0.57 -20.73
N HIS A 95 -15.17 0.79 -20.98
CA HIS A 95 -15.99 -0.05 -21.88
C HIS A 95 -16.49 0.73 -23.10
N THR A 96 -15.67 1.67 -23.59
CA THR A 96 -15.96 2.61 -24.69
C THR A 96 -17.06 3.63 -24.37
N VAL A 97 -17.32 4.56 -25.29
CA VAL A 97 -18.33 5.61 -25.11
C VAL A 97 -19.73 5.06 -25.36
N SER A 98 -19.90 4.34 -26.46
CA SER A 98 -21.21 3.95 -26.98
C SER A 98 -21.49 2.45 -26.96
N HIS A 99 -20.54 1.61 -26.52
CA HIS A 99 -20.60 0.15 -26.61
C HIS A 99 -20.68 -0.34 -28.07
N ALA A 100 -19.99 0.35 -28.98
CA ALA A 100 -19.93 -0.06 -30.38
C ALA A 100 -19.14 -1.36 -30.56
N THR A 101 -19.60 -2.24 -31.45
CA THR A 101 -18.79 -3.37 -31.95
C THR A 101 -17.62 -2.81 -32.74
N LEU A 102 -16.41 -2.87 -32.17
CA LEU A 102 -15.25 -2.15 -32.67
C LEU A 102 -14.86 -2.54 -34.11
N SER A 103 -15.05 -3.80 -34.52
CA SER A 103 -14.81 -4.25 -35.90
C SER A 103 -15.72 -3.62 -36.95
N ASP A 104 -16.87 -3.09 -36.55
CA ASP A 104 -17.93 -2.63 -37.46
C ASP A 104 -17.83 -1.13 -37.73
N ILE A 105 -16.97 -0.42 -37.00
CA ILE A 105 -16.74 1.02 -37.11
C ILE A 105 -15.32 1.31 -37.61
N SER A 106 -15.14 2.46 -38.25
CA SER A 106 -13.84 2.86 -38.81
C SER A 106 -12.79 3.12 -37.72
N VAL A 107 -11.51 3.02 -38.07
CA VAL A 107 -10.39 3.28 -37.13
C VAL A 107 -10.47 4.68 -36.52
N SER A 108 -10.97 5.68 -37.26
CA SER A 108 -11.17 7.04 -36.75
C SER A 108 -12.29 7.14 -35.71
N GLU A 109 -13.34 6.34 -35.87
CA GLU A 109 -14.42 6.24 -34.88
C GLU A 109 -13.95 5.48 -33.64
N GLN A 110 -13.15 4.42 -33.81
CA GLN A 110 -12.51 3.72 -32.69
C GLN A 110 -11.58 4.64 -31.88
N ASP A 111 -10.75 5.46 -32.55
CA ASP A 111 -9.89 6.46 -31.89
C ASP A 111 -10.73 7.43 -31.03
N SER A 112 -11.90 7.84 -31.54
CA SER A 112 -12.84 8.70 -30.81
C SER A 112 -13.47 7.99 -29.61
N GLU A 113 -13.90 6.75 -29.78
CA GLU A 113 -14.42 5.90 -28.70
C GLU A 113 -13.39 5.72 -27.57
N TYR A 114 -12.13 5.44 -27.90
CA TYR A 114 -11.08 5.24 -26.90
C TYR A 114 -10.69 6.54 -26.19
N LYS A 115 -10.43 7.60 -26.95
CA LYS A 115 -10.01 8.90 -26.42
C LYS A 115 -11.06 9.49 -25.48
N ASN A 116 -12.32 9.50 -25.91
CA ASN A 116 -13.39 10.18 -25.18
C ASN A 116 -13.84 9.37 -23.96
N SER A 117 -13.79 8.04 -24.01
CA SER A 117 -14.07 7.20 -22.83
C SER A 117 -12.99 7.34 -21.77
N GLN A 118 -11.72 7.24 -22.15
CA GLN A 118 -10.61 7.46 -21.23
C GLN A 118 -10.65 8.86 -20.63
N SER A 119 -10.83 9.91 -21.45
CA SER A 119 -10.88 11.28 -20.96
C SER A 119 -12.06 11.51 -20.00
N SER A 120 -13.24 10.98 -20.33
CA SER A 120 -14.42 11.13 -19.47
C SER A 120 -14.21 10.47 -18.10
N ILE A 121 -13.66 9.25 -18.06
CA ILE A 121 -13.41 8.54 -16.80
C ILE A 121 -12.34 9.27 -15.97
N ARG A 122 -11.23 9.70 -16.59
CA ARG A 122 -10.16 10.45 -15.91
C ARG A 122 -10.71 11.72 -15.26
N THR A 123 -11.42 12.53 -16.03
CA THR A 123 -11.97 13.81 -15.56
C THR A 123 -12.98 13.63 -14.42
N ASN A 124 -13.85 12.63 -14.50
CA ASN A 124 -14.95 12.49 -13.55
C ASN A 124 -14.63 11.64 -12.32
N THR A 125 -13.62 10.76 -12.37
CA THR A 125 -13.32 9.84 -11.26
C THR A 125 -11.91 10.00 -10.68
N GLY A 126 -10.98 10.64 -11.40
CA GLY A 126 -9.56 10.67 -11.04
C GLY A 126 -8.80 9.37 -11.36
N SER A 127 -9.47 8.33 -11.89
CA SER A 127 -8.83 7.06 -12.28
C SER A 127 -7.90 7.25 -13.49
N GLU A 128 -6.79 6.52 -13.55
CA GLU A 128 -5.88 6.56 -14.71
C GLU A 128 -6.53 6.06 -16.01
N CYS A 129 -7.49 5.15 -15.91
CA CYS A 129 -8.19 4.52 -17.04
C CYS A 129 -7.24 4.05 -18.16
N VAL A 130 -6.34 3.11 -17.83
CA VAL A 130 -5.30 2.60 -18.75
C VAL A 130 -5.56 1.18 -19.24
N THR A 131 -6.72 0.62 -18.92
CA THR A 131 -7.15 -0.69 -19.44
C THR A 131 -8.56 -0.62 -20.01
N ILE A 132 -8.91 -1.63 -20.81
CA ILE A 132 -10.17 -1.69 -21.54
C ILE A 132 -10.79 -3.09 -21.51
N ALA A 133 -12.09 -3.11 -21.30
CA ALA A 133 -12.98 -4.21 -21.63
C ALA A 133 -13.55 -3.95 -23.03
N TYR A 134 -13.39 -4.87 -23.98
CA TYR A 134 -13.94 -4.65 -25.33
C TYR A 134 -15.43 -5.00 -25.39
N PRO A 135 -16.29 -4.11 -25.92
CA PRO A 135 -17.68 -4.44 -26.24
C PRO A 135 -17.76 -5.71 -27.10
N ASN A 136 -18.63 -6.64 -26.72
CA ASN A 136 -18.79 -7.95 -27.38
C ASN A 136 -17.48 -8.76 -27.52
N CYS A 137 -16.47 -8.46 -26.69
CA CYS A 137 -15.13 -9.05 -26.74
C CYS A 137 -14.41 -8.89 -28.09
N ASN A 138 -14.84 -7.92 -28.90
CA ASN A 138 -14.31 -7.68 -30.24
C ASN A 138 -13.19 -6.65 -30.18
N ILE A 139 -11.99 -7.07 -30.57
CA ILE A 139 -10.81 -6.22 -30.56
C ILE A 139 -10.81 -5.31 -31.80
N GLY A 140 -10.65 -4.01 -31.57
CA GLY A 140 -10.43 -3.01 -32.64
C GLY A 140 -8.99 -2.95 -33.14
N ASP A 141 -8.65 -1.87 -33.85
CA ASP A 141 -7.31 -1.64 -34.38
C ASP A 141 -6.27 -1.50 -33.26
N ARG A 142 -5.31 -2.42 -33.24
CA ARG A 142 -4.26 -2.53 -32.22
C ARG A 142 -3.41 -1.27 -32.11
N THR A 143 -3.06 -0.65 -33.25
CA THR A 143 -2.19 0.53 -33.28
C THR A 143 -2.87 1.71 -32.61
N THR A 144 -4.16 1.88 -32.87
CA THR A 144 -4.99 2.93 -32.29
C THR A 144 -5.25 2.70 -30.81
N LEU A 145 -5.54 1.45 -30.43
CA LEU A 145 -5.77 1.05 -29.04
C LEU A 145 -4.56 1.33 -28.14
N ALA A 146 -3.35 1.00 -28.60
CA ALA A 146 -2.11 1.15 -27.85
C ALA A 146 -1.74 2.60 -27.54
N LYS A 147 -2.39 3.59 -28.18
CA LYS A 147 -2.24 5.01 -27.83
C LYS A 147 -2.92 5.38 -26.51
N TYR A 148 -3.87 4.57 -26.03
CA TYR A 148 -4.72 4.91 -24.89
C TYR A 148 -4.59 3.90 -23.75
N TYR A 149 -4.43 2.61 -24.06
CA TYR A 149 -4.46 1.55 -23.05
C TYR A 149 -3.16 0.73 -23.06
N ILE A 150 -2.79 0.15 -21.91
CA ILE A 150 -1.60 -0.72 -21.77
C ILE A 150 -1.94 -2.21 -21.86
N ALA A 151 -3.23 -2.54 -21.77
CA ALA A 151 -3.78 -3.88 -21.79
C ALA A 151 -5.30 -3.84 -22.03
N GLY A 152 -5.86 -4.97 -22.43
CA GLY A 152 -7.30 -5.14 -22.56
C GLY A 152 -7.68 -6.62 -22.55
N ARG A 153 -8.94 -6.88 -22.18
CA ARG A 153 -9.44 -8.24 -22.01
C ARG A 153 -10.55 -8.64 -22.98
N THR A 154 -10.51 -9.90 -23.40
CA THR A 154 -11.53 -10.60 -24.19
C THR A 154 -12.29 -11.59 -23.29
N CYS A 155 -13.18 -12.42 -23.83
CA CYS A 155 -13.97 -13.39 -23.06
C CYS A 155 -13.84 -14.84 -23.58
N ASP A 156 -12.61 -15.31 -23.82
CA ASP A 156 -12.34 -16.67 -24.32
C ASP A 156 -12.51 -17.79 -23.27
N GLY A 157 -12.85 -17.44 -22.02
CA GLY A 157 -13.08 -18.39 -20.92
C GLY A 157 -11.81 -18.99 -20.29
N GLN A 158 -10.61 -18.60 -20.75
CA GLN A 158 -9.35 -19.21 -20.30
C GLN A 158 -8.79 -18.56 -19.03
N THR A 159 -7.97 -19.32 -18.29
CA THR A 159 -7.14 -18.76 -17.21
C THR A 159 -5.94 -18.11 -17.87
N ALA A 160 -5.72 -16.83 -17.62
CA ALA A 160 -4.61 -16.10 -18.20
C ALA A 160 -3.26 -16.60 -17.64
N SER A 161 -2.25 -16.59 -18.50
CA SER A 161 -0.88 -16.89 -18.12
C SER A 161 -0.37 -15.87 -17.09
N ASN A 162 0.52 -16.31 -16.19
CA ASN A 162 1.26 -15.39 -15.34
C ASN A 162 2.30 -14.54 -16.10
N ASN A 163 2.52 -14.85 -17.38
CA ASN A 163 3.37 -14.13 -18.30
C ASN A 163 2.74 -14.11 -19.71
N PRO A 164 1.68 -13.31 -19.94
CA PRO A 164 1.02 -13.22 -21.24
C PRO A 164 1.96 -12.67 -22.32
N SER A 165 1.92 -13.25 -23.51
CA SER A 165 2.68 -12.76 -24.68
C SER A 165 2.04 -11.53 -25.34
N ASP A 166 0.72 -11.39 -25.24
CA ASP A 166 -0.04 -10.21 -25.68
C ASP A 166 -0.97 -9.77 -24.53
N PHE A 167 -0.76 -8.54 -24.05
CA PHE A 167 -1.54 -7.94 -22.97
C PHE A 167 -2.91 -7.41 -23.40
N PHE A 168 -3.21 -7.42 -24.70
CA PHE A 168 -4.47 -6.93 -25.22
C PHE A 168 -5.42 -8.06 -25.66
N THR A 169 -5.05 -9.32 -25.45
CA THR A 169 -5.92 -10.51 -25.61
C THR A 169 -6.07 -11.28 -24.29
N ILE A 170 -6.10 -10.60 -23.14
CA ILE A 170 -6.21 -11.32 -21.88
C ILE A 170 -7.61 -11.95 -21.79
N GLY A 171 -7.66 -13.28 -21.76
CA GLY A 171 -8.89 -14.03 -21.59
C GLY A 171 -9.57 -13.75 -20.25
N SER A 172 -10.91 -13.69 -20.27
CA SER A 172 -11.73 -13.63 -19.06
C SER A 172 -12.87 -14.63 -19.11
N ILE A 173 -13.36 -15.00 -17.92
CA ILE A 173 -14.30 -16.08 -17.68
C ILE A 173 -15.66 -15.48 -17.41
N ILE A 174 -16.63 -15.77 -18.26
CA ILE A 174 -18.01 -15.26 -18.13
C ILE A 174 -18.67 -15.91 -16.90
N CYS A 175 -19.25 -15.08 -16.04
CA CYS A 175 -19.96 -15.47 -14.82
C CYS A 175 -21.47 -15.31 -14.96
N GLY A 176 -22.23 -15.90 -14.04
CA GLY A 176 -23.68 -15.80 -13.98
C GLY A 176 -24.42 -16.77 -14.90
N SER A 177 -25.70 -16.52 -15.17
CA SER A 177 -26.62 -17.49 -15.79
C SER A 177 -26.15 -18.07 -17.14
N GLU A 178 -25.50 -17.26 -17.98
CA GLU A 178 -24.97 -17.64 -19.29
C GLU A 178 -23.50 -18.09 -19.25
N GLY A 179 -22.85 -17.89 -18.10
CA GLY A 179 -21.43 -18.15 -17.88
C GLY A 179 -21.11 -19.54 -17.32
N ALA A 180 -19.81 -19.82 -17.21
CA ALA A 180 -19.30 -21.05 -16.61
C ALA A 180 -19.31 -21.00 -15.07
N MET A 181 -19.22 -19.80 -14.48
CA MET A 181 -19.14 -19.60 -13.03
C MET A 181 -20.50 -19.16 -12.49
N LYS A 182 -21.29 -20.10 -11.97
CA LYS A 182 -22.67 -19.85 -11.49
C LYS A 182 -22.77 -19.88 -9.97
N THR A 183 -22.02 -20.78 -9.35
CA THR A 183 -22.00 -21.03 -7.91
C THR A 183 -20.64 -20.74 -7.31
N ALA A 184 -20.57 -20.52 -6.00
CA ALA A 184 -19.30 -20.33 -5.28
C ALA A 184 -18.33 -21.50 -5.52
N GLN A 185 -18.86 -22.72 -5.63
CA GLN A 185 -18.06 -23.91 -5.89
C GLN A 185 -17.40 -23.89 -7.27
N ASP A 186 -18.07 -23.35 -8.30
CA ASP A 186 -17.49 -23.21 -9.64
C ASP A 186 -16.28 -22.28 -9.61
N PHE A 187 -16.44 -21.11 -8.97
CA PHE A 187 -15.36 -20.16 -8.78
C PHE A 187 -14.19 -20.77 -7.98
N ASN A 188 -14.48 -21.41 -6.84
CA ASN A 188 -13.48 -22.03 -5.97
C ASN A 188 -12.68 -23.12 -6.70
N THR A 189 -13.37 -23.95 -7.48
CA THR A 189 -12.75 -24.99 -8.32
C THR A 189 -11.85 -24.36 -9.38
N ARG A 190 -12.31 -23.30 -10.05
CA ARG A 190 -11.54 -22.61 -11.09
C ARG A 190 -10.24 -22.01 -10.55
N ILE A 191 -10.28 -21.31 -9.41
CA ILE A 191 -9.08 -20.71 -8.82
C ILE A 191 -8.15 -21.77 -8.22
N SER A 192 -8.68 -22.86 -7.67
CA SER A 192 -7.88 -23.97 -7.14
C SER A 192 -7.11 -24.67 -8.27
N ASN A 193 -7.76 -24.90 -9.40
CA ASN A 193 -7.13 -25.50 -10.59
C ASN A 193 -6.03 -24.62 -11.18
N ALA A 194 -6.07 -23.30 -10.96
CA ALA A 194 -5.06 -22.37 -11.42
C ALA A 194 -3.76 -22.37 -10.57
N VAL A 195 -3.77 -22.98 -9.37
CA VAL A 195 -2.63 -22.97 -8.43
C VAL A 195 -1.36 -23.59 -9.03
N SER A 196 -1.48 -24.73 -9.70
CA SER A 196 -0.35 -25.45 -10.30
C SER A 196 0.32 -24.66 -11.42
N ALA A 197 -0.47 -23.98 -12.25
CA ALA A 197 0.00 -23.11 -13.33
C ALA A 197 0.41 -21.70 -12.84
N LYS A 198 0.21 -21.41 -11.56
CA LYS A 198 0.24 -20.07 -10.98
C LYS A 198 -0.57 -19.05 -11.79
N GLY A 199 -1.74 -19.44 -12.26
CA GLY A 199 -2.51 -18.70 -13.26
C GLY A 199 -3.13 -17.39 -12.75
N TRP A 200 -3.67 -16.61 -13.68
CA TRP A 200 -4.45 -15.40 -13.42
C TRP A 200 -5.90 -15.61 -13.87
N CYS A 201 -6.83 -15.64 -12.91
CA CYS A 201 -8.26 -15.77 -13.18
C CYS A 201 -8.90 -14.37 -13.28
N VAL A 202 -9.33 -14.00 -14.48
CA VAL A 202 -10.09 -12.77 -14.73
C VAL A 202 -11.56 -13.16 -14.88
N PHE A 203 -12.40 -12.78 -13.92
CA PHE A 203 -13.83 -13.04 -13.94
C PHE A 203 -14.57 -11.85 -14.54
N LEU A 204 -15.37 -12.12 -15.56
CA LEU A 204 -16.22 -11.15 -16.25
C LEU A 204 -17.64 -11.27 -15.71
N ILE A 205 -18.08 -10.23 -15.00
CA ILE A 205 -19.39 -10.14 -14.37
C ILE A 205 -20.14 -8.95 -15.00
N HIS A 206 -21.43 -9.11 -15.28
CA HIS A 206 -22.28 -7.99 -15.74
C HIS A 206 -23.30 -7.66 -14.66
N GLY A 207 -24.44 -8.37 -14.65
CA GLY A 207 -25.52 -8.15 -13.67
C GLY A 207 -25.34 -8.88 -12.35
N ILE A 208 -25.96 -8.36 -11.27
CA ILE A 208 -26.03 -8.98 -9.95
C ILE A 208 -27.50 -9.05 -9.49
N ASP A 209 -27.93 -10.20 -8.98
CA ASP A 209 -29.28 -10.43 -8.43
C ASP A 209 -30.43 -10.03 -9.37
N ASN A 210 -30.32 -10.41 -10.65
CA ASN A 210 -31.31 -10.15 -11.69
C ASN A 210 -31.67 -8.66 -11.86
N ASP A 211 -30.68 -7.77 -11.71
CA ASP A 211 -30.80 -6.31 -11.91
C ASP A 211 -31.08 -5.84 -13.34
N GLY A 212 -31.46 -6.76 -14.23
CA GLY A 212 -31.66 -6.53 -15.65
C GLY A 212 -30.40 -6.59 -16.51
N GLY A 213 -29.20 -6.73 -15.90
CA GLY A 213 -27.95 -6.95 -16.64
C GLY A 213 -27.85 -8.33 -17.29
N TYR A 214 -27.07 -8.44 -18.36
CA TYR A 214 -26.75 -9.73 -19.00
C TYR A 214 -26.12 -10.71 -18.00
N SER A 215 -26.35 -12.02 -18.18
CA SER A 215 -25.73 -13.11 -17.40
C SER A 215 -25.60 -12.82 -15.90
N SER A 216 -26.73 -12.63 -15.22
CA SER A 216 -26.74 -12.18 -13.83
C SER A 216 -26.15 -13.25 -12.88
N LEU A 217 -25.34 -12.80 -11.91
CA LEU A 217 -24.75 -13.64 -10.85
C LEU A 217 -25.44 -13.37 -9.51
N SER A 218 -25.65 -14.43 -8.72
CA SER A 218 -26.18 -14.27 -7.35
C SER A 218 -25.15 -13.62 -6.43
N SER A 219 -25.55 -12.58 -5.72
CA SER A 219 -24.72 -11.93 -4.70
C SER A 219 -24.37 -12.88 -3.54
N THR A 220 -25.27 -13.80 -3.19
CA THR A 220 -25.03 -14.83 -2.17
C THR A 220 -23.88 -15.77 -2.58
N GLU A 221 -23.93 -16.29 -3.81
CA GLU A 221 -22.89 -17.17 -4.34
C GLU A 221 -21.56 -16.42 -4.50
N PHE A 222 -21.62 -15.17 -4.97
CA PHE A 222 -20.44 -14.33 -5.09
C PHE A 222 -19.82 -14.04 -3.72
N ASN A 223 -20.62 -13.66 -2.71
CA ASN A 223 -20.15 -13.41 -1.35
C ASN A 223 -19.55 -14.67 -0.70
N SER A 224 -20.17 -15.83 -0.89
CA SER A 224 -19.64 -17.12 -0.43
C SER A 224 -18.26 -17.41 -1.04
N HIS A 225 -18.08 -17.16 -2.35
CA HIS A 225 -16.79 -17.25 -3.00
C HIS A 225 -15.76 -16.25 -2.44
N LEU A 226 -16.14 -14.98 -2.27
CA LEU A 226 -15.25 -13.97 -1.68
C LEU A 226 -14.79 -14.37 -0.27
N GLY A 227 -15.70 -14.93 0.54
CA GLY A 227 -15.39 -15.50 1.86
C GLY A 227 -14.39 -16.65 1.79
N TYR A 228 -14.54 -17.56 0.81
CA TYR A 228 -13.55 -18.62 0.57
C TYR A 228 -12.18 -18.06 0.21
N VAL A 229 -12.12 -17.08 -0.71
CA VAL A 229 -10.86 -16.43 -1.11
C VAL A 229 -10.20 -15.72 0.07
N HIS A 230 -10.99 -15.05 0.92
CA HIS A 230 -10.50 -14.36 2.12
C HIS A 230 -9.90 -15.33 3.15
N THR A 231 -10.58 -16.43 3.46
CA THR A 231 -10.07 -17.48 4.35
C THR A 231 -8.78 -18.12 3.81
N ASN A 232 -8.62 -18.15 2.48
CA ASN A 232 -7.45 -18.69 1.79
C ASN A 232 -6.52 -17.59 1.26
N ALA A 233 -6.48 -16.42 1.90
CA ALA A 233 -5.72 -15.26 1.46
C ALA A 233 -4.19 -15.50 1.41
N SER A 234 -3.66 -16.56 2.03
CA SER A 234 -2.26 -16.99 1.85
C SER A 234 -1.95 -17.49 0.42
N THR A 235 -2.98 -17.93 -0.31
CA THR A 235 -2.87 -18.56 -1.65
C THR A 235 -3.26 -17.61 -2.78
N TYR A 236 -4.24 -16.74 -2.55
CA TYR A 236 -4.88 -15.93 -3.60
C TYR A 236 -4.57 -14.44 -3.45
N TRP A 237 -4.24 -13.77 -4.56
CA TRP A 237 -4.08 -12.33 -4.64
C TRP A 237 -5.23 -11.71 -5.43
N VAL A 238 -6.13 -10.97 -4.78
CA VAL A 238 -7.20 -10.24 -5.46
C VAL A 238 -6.74 -8.82 -5.78
N ALA A 239 -6.77 -8.43 -7.05
CA ALA A 239 -6.37 -7.09 -7.47
C ALA A 239 -7.09 -6.64 -8.76
N PRO A 240 -7.23 -5.31 -8.97
CA PRO A 240 -7.75 -4.77 -10.21
C PRO A 240 -6.89 -5.17 -11.43
N PHE A 241 -7.52 -5.21 -12.59
CA PHE A 241 -6.91 -5.60 -13.86
C PHE A 241 -5.64 -4.79 -14.17
N ALA A 242 -5.69 -3.46 -14.08
CA ALA A 242 -4.50 -2.61 -14.27
C ALA A 242 -3.36 -2.97 -13.31
N THR A 243 -3.67 -3.23 -12.04
CA THR A 243 -2.66 -3.57 -11.03
C THR A 243 -1.94 -4.87 -11.38
N VAL A 244 -2.68 -5.91 -11.78
CA VAL A 244 -2.09 -7.19 -12.19
C VAL A 244 -1.26 -7.02 -13.46
N VAL A 245 -1.74 -6.27 -14.46
CA VAL A 245 -0.99 -5.96 -15.70
C VAL A 245 0.32 -5.25 -15.39
N LYS A 246 0.27 -4.17 -14.60
CA LYS A 246 1.45 -3.39 -14.22
C LYS A 246 2.44 -4.25 -13.45
N TYR A 247 1.96 -5.08 -12.51
CA TYR A 247 2.79 -6.02 -11.77
C TYR A 247 3.53 -7.00 -12.70
N ILE A 248 2.84 -7.65 -13.64
CA ILE A 248 3.48 -8.60 -14.57
C ILE A 248 4.52 -7.88 -15.42
N LYS A 249 4.17 -6.75 -16.03
CA LYS A 249 5.10 -5.98 -16.87
C LYS A 249 6.34 -5.57 -16.07
N GLN A 250 6.15 -4.99 -14.88
CA GLN A 250 7.24 -4.57 -13.99
C GLN A 250 8.10 -5.75 -13.57
N ARG A 251 7.49 -6.85 -13.16
CA ARG A 251 8.19 -8.06 -12.73
C ARG A 251 9.07 -8.62 -13.82
N ASN A 252 8.56 -8.64 -15.05
CA ASN A 252 9.32 -9.15 -16.19
C ASN A 252 10.49 -8.24 -16.57
N ALA A 253 10.40 -6.96 -16.26
CA ALA A 253 11.45 -5.97 -16.51
C ALA A 253 12.34 -5.70 -15.28
N LEU A 254 12.10 -6.39 -14.16
CA LEU A 254 12.78 -6.12 -12.89
C LEU A 254 14.25 -6.52 -12.96
N SER A 255 15.11 -5.62 -12.50
CA SER A 255 16.50 -5.87 -12.19
C SER A 255 16.72 -5.63 -10.69
N ILE A 256 17.32 -6.60 -10.00
CA ILE A 256 17.74 -6.47 -8.60
C ILE A 256 19.26 -6.64 -8.58
N THR A 257 19.95 -5.63 -8.08
CA THR A 257 21.39 -5.69 -7.81
C THR A 257 21.63 -5.61 -6.31
N GLU A 258 22.52 -6.46 -5.81
CA GLU A 258 22.96 -6.47 -4.41
C GLU A 258 24.46 -6.23 -4.33
N THR A 259 24.89 -5.41 -3.38
CA THR A 259 26.29 -5.27 -2.99
C THR A 259 26.40 -5.35 -1.47
N SER A 260 27.30 -6.18 -0.95
CA SER A 260 27.59 -6.20 0.50
C SER A 260 28.20 -4.87 0.93
N ILE A 261 27.70 -4.31 2.03
CA ILE A 261 28.26 -3.08 2.61
C ILE A 261 29.21 -3.45 3.75
N THR A 262 28.80 -4.42 4.58
CA THR A 262 29.63 -5.05 5.62
C THR A 262 29.27 -6.53 5.75
N ALA A 263 29.86 -7.24 6.71
CA ALA A 263 29.43 -8.60 7.07
C ALA A 263 27.97 -8.65 7.61
N ASP A 264 27.46 -7.53 8.12
CA ASP A 264 26.16 -7.40 8.80
C ASP A 264 25.15 -6.54 8.03
N SER A 265 25.48 -6.08 6.82
CA SER A 265 24.55 -5.32 5.98
C SER A 265 24.72 -5.51 4.47
N LEU A 266 23.58 -5.49 3.77
CA LEU A 266 23.47 -5.61 2.31
C LEU A 266 22.82 -4.35 1.74
N ARG A 267 23.34 -3.84 0.62
CA ARG A 267 22.69 -2.83 -0.21
C ARG A 267 21.92 -3.51 -1.31
N VAL A 268 20.69 -3.08 -1.56
CA VAL A 268 19.80 -3.64 -2.57
C VAL A 268 19.23 -2.51 -3.41
N VAL A 269 19.33 -2.63 -4.73
CA VAL A 269 18.69 -1.69 -5.67
C VAL A 269 17.79 -2.50 -6.58
N ALA A 270 16.51 -2.13 -6.63
CA ALA A 270 15.55 -2.69 -7.56
C ALA A 270 15.21 -1.63 -8.62
N SER A 271 15.28 -2.00 -9.90
CA SER A 271 15.05 -1.10 -11.02
C SER A 271 14.33 -1.78 -12.17
N HIS A 272 13.74 -1.03 -13.08
CA HIS A 272 13.27 -1.53 -14.37
C HIS A 272 13.39 -0.46 -15.45
N ASN A 273 13.35 -0.88 -16.72
CA ASN A 273 13.46 0.02 -17.87
C ASN A 273 12.13 0.29 -18.60
N LEU A 274 10.98 -0.03 -17.99
CA LEU A 274 9.68 0.24 -18.61
C LEU A 274 9.44 1.75 -18.76
N THR A 275 9.07 2.17 -19.97
CA THR A 275 8.68 3.54 -20.31
C THR A 275 7.23 3.57 -20.78
N SER A 276 6.42 4.53 -20.32
CA SER A 276 5.05 4.74 -20.78
C SER A 276 4.63 6.19 -20.58
N THR A 277 3.93 6.76 -21.56
CA THR A 277 3.27 8.07 -21.44
C THR A 277 1.87 7.97 -20.83
N LEU A 278 1.36 6.76 -20.65
CA LEU A 278 -0.01 6.49 -20.20
C LEU A 278 -0.12 6.27 -18.70
N THR A 279 0.94 5.73 -18.10
CA THR A 279 0.98 5.37 -16.68
C THR A 279 2.42 5.32 -16.18
N THR A 280 2.58 5.46 -14.86
CA THR A 280 3.83 5.16 -14.18
C THR A 280 3.81 3.70 -13.70
N PHE A 281 4.90 3.00 -13.95
CA PHE A 281 5.13 1.66 -13.44
C PHE A 281 5.78 1.75 -12.06
N ASN A 282 4.97 1.81 -11.00
CA ASN A 282 5.41 1.92 -9.60
C ASN A 282 4.66 0.94 -8.68
N THR A 283 4.14 -0.14 -9.23
CA THR A 283 3.45 -1.19 -8.45
C THR A 283 4.45 -1.87 -7.51
N ALA A 284 4.09 -2.00 -6.23
CA ALA A 284 4.92 -2.69 -5.24
C ALA A 284 5.11 -4.17 -5.62
N MET A 285 6.34 -4.65 -5.48
CA MET A 285 6.76 -5.99 -5.81
C MET A 285 7.28 -6.71 -4.58
N THR A 286 6.72 -7.87 -4.25
CA THR A 286 7.22 -8.65 -3.13
C THR A 286 8.44 -9.47 -3.55
N ILE A 287 9.54 -9.25 -2.85
CA ILE A 287 10.79 -9.99 -3.03
C ILE A 287 11.18 -10.67 -1.72
N ARG A 288 11.92 -11.77 -1.83
CA ARG A 288 12.54 -12.41 -0.67
C ARG A 288 14.01 -12.67 -0.92
N ARG A 289 14.85 -12.39 0.06
CA ARG A 289 16.31 -12.58 0.03
C ARG A 289 16.71 -13.65 1.03
N VAL A 290 17.39 -14.72 0.59
CA VAL A 290 17.98 -15.73 1.48
C VAL A 290 18.89 -15.01 2.49
N LEU A 291 18.78 -15.31 3.78
CA LEU A 291 19.64 -14.72 4.78
C LEU A 291 21.12 -15.16 4.57
N PRO A 292 22.09 -14.24 4.66
CA PRO A 292 23.50 -14.60 4.66
C PRO A 292 23.83 -15.62 5.77
N THR A 293 24.88 -16.42 5.54
CA THR A 293 25.32 -17.43 6.53
C THR A 293 25.66 -16.77 7.87
N GLY A 294 25.04 -17.26 8.96
CA GLY A 294 25.22 -16.73 10.31
C GLY A 294 24.17 -15.70 10.73
N TRP A 295 23.36 -15.18 9.80
CA TRP A 295 22.26 -14.29 10.13
C TRP A 295 21.04 -15.10 10.59
N THR A 296 20.52 -14.77 11.76
CA THR A 296 19.28 -15.34 12.30
C THR A 296 18.09 -14.40 12.16
N HIS A 297 18.35 -13.11 11.90
CA HIS A 297 17.37 -12.04 11.75
C HIS A 297 17.83 -11.07 10.66
N ALA A 298 16.90 -10.32 10.08
CA ALA A 298 17.19 -9.25 9.14
C ALA A 298 16.08 -8.20 9.17
N THR A 299 16.47 -6.93 9.23
CA THR A 299 15.56 -5.79 9.09
C THR A 299 15.86 -5.06 7.78
N VAL A 300 14.83 -4.66 7.06
CA VAL A 300 14.98 -3.90 5.81
C VAL A 300 14.68 -2.43 6.04
N TYR A 301 15.52 -1.56 5.48
CA TYR A 301 15.41 -0.11 5.55
C TYR A 301 15.39 0.47 4.14
N LYS A 302 14.65 1.56 3.97
CA LYS A 302 14.79 2.48 2.86
C LYS A 302 15.36 3.76 3.43
N ASN A 303 16.59 4.10 3.06
CA ASN A 303 17.39 5.11 3.77
C ASN A 303 17.50 4.72 5.26
N THR A 304 17.02 5.57 6.18
CA THR A 304 17.00 5.31 7.64
C THR A 304 15.67 4.73 8.14
N THR A 305 14.65 4.65 7.28
CA THR A 305 13.30 4.21 7.67
C THR A 305 13.18 2.70 7.53
N LYS A 306 12.87 2.00 8.63
CA LYS A 306 12.51 0.59 8.58
C LYS A 306 11.26 0.40 7.72
N ILE A 307 11.33 -0.47 6.72
CA ILE A 307 10.18 -0.88 5.91
C ILE A 307 9.64 -2.22 6.42
N ALA A 308 8.38 -2.51 6.14
CA ALA A 308 7.75 -3.76 6.55
C ALA A 308 8.50 -4.95 5.92
N SER A 309 9.01 -5.83 6.77
CA SER A 309 9.72 -7.05 6.37
C SER A 309 9.41 -8.18 7.34
N SER A 310 9.39 -9.42 6.86
CA SER A 310 9.18 -10.61 7.67
C SER A 310 10.22 -11.68 7.38
N ILE A 311 10.55 -12.48 8.39
CA ILE A 311 11.37 -13.68 8.21
C ILE A 311 10.47 -14.85 7.84
N VAL A 312 10.78 -15.51 6.73
CA VAL A 312 10.03 -16.66 6.21
C VAL A 312 10.97 -17.81 5.89
N SER A 313 10.51 -19.05 6.06
CA SER A 313 11.30 -20.25 5.74
C SER A 313 10.60 -21.05 4.64
N GLU A 314 11.33 -21.40 3.58
CA GLU A 314 10.84 -22.18 2.45
C GLU A 314 11.95 -23.09 1.93
N GLU A 315 11.63 -24.36 1.65
CA GLU A 315 12.59 -25.35 1.08
C GLU A 315 13.92 -25.44 1.86
N GLY A 316 13.85 -25.32 3.19
CA GLY A 316 15.03 -25.40 4.07
C GLY A 316 15.94 -24.16 4.05
N LYS A 317 15.53 -23.06 3.40
CA LYS A 317 16.20 -21.76 3.43
C LYS A 317 15.37 -20.74 4.22
N THR A 318 16.05 -19.87 4.95
CA THR A 318 15.42 -18.73 5.64
C THR A 318 15.64 -17.46 4.82
N TYR A 319 14.59 -16.66 4.66
CA TYR A 319 14.59 -15.43 3.89
C TYR A 319 14.10 -14.26 4.74
N VAL A 320 14.53 -13.05 4.37
CA VAL A 320 13.78 -11.83 4.65
C VAL A 320 12.92 -11.48 3.44
N MET A 321 11.62 -11.33 3.66
CA MET A 321 10.62 -10.98 2.63
C MET A 321 10.11 -9.56 2.86
N PHE A 322 10.05 -8.76 1.80
CA PHE A 322 9.67 -7.36 1.85
C PHE A 322 9.19 -6.88 0.47
N ASP A 323 8.47 -5.77 0.45
CA ASP A 323 8.03 -5.14 -0.79
C ASP A 323 9.01 -4.07 -1.26
N VAL A 324 9.21 -3.99 -2.57
CA VAL A 324 10.03 -2.98 -3.23
C VAL A 324 9.25 -2.32 -4.36
N ILE A 325 9.39 -1.00 -4.49
CA ILE A 325 8.95 -0.27 -5.69
C ILE A 325 10.20 -0.09 -6.55
N PRO A 326 10.27 -0.65 -7.76
CA PRO A 326 11.45 -0.49 -8.62
C PRO A 326 11.64 0.97 -9.01
N ASN A 327 12.89 1.39 -9.19
CA ASN A 327 13.30 2.79 -9.47
C ASN A 327 13.02 3.78 -8.31
N ASP A 328 12.62 3.30 -7.14
CA ASP A 328 12.26 4.11 -5.98
C ASP A 328 13.41 4.22 -4.95
N GLY A 329 14.66 4.08 -5.39
CA GLY A 329 15.86 4.25 -4.55
C GLY A 329 16.46 2.94 -4.00
N THR A 330 17.38 3.11 -3.05
CA THR A 330 18.18 2.02 -2.47
C THR A 330 17.54 1.48 -1.17
N LEU A 331 17.57 0.17 -0.99
CA LEU A 331 17.22 -0.52 0.24
C LEU A 331 18.46 -1.07 0.94
N PHE A 332 18.38 -1.21 2.27
CA PHE A 332 19.42 -1.78 3.12
C PHE A 332 18.84 -2.92 3.94
N ILE A 333 19.50 -4.08 3.95
CA ILE A 333 19.12 -5.21 4.81
C ILE A 333 20.20 -5.34 5.89
N ALA A 334 19.83 -5.34 7.17
CA ALA A 334 20.78 -5.37 8.29
C ALA A 334 20.51 -6.50 9.30
N ASN A 335 21.58 -7.08 9.84
CA ASN A 335 21.63 -8.21 10.79
C ASN A 335 21.41 -7.81 12.27
N SER A 336 20.50 -6.89 12.58
CA SER A 336 20.25 -6.51 13.99
C SER A 336 18.81 -6.05 14.26
N GLU A 337 18.29 -6.45 15.42
CA GLU A 337 17.22 -5.74 16.13
C GLU A 337 17.90 -4.78 17.13
N SER A 338 17.93 -3.47 16.85
CA SER A 338 18.42 -2.52 17.85
C SER A 338 17.37 -2.35 18.96
N GLY A 339 17.56 -3.05 20.07
CA GLY A 339 16.80 -2.82 21.30
C GLY A 339 17.07 -3.82 22.42
N SER A 340 18.22 -3.72 23.11
CA SER A 340 18.41 -4.00 24.55
C SER A 340 19.87 -4.29 24.89
N SER A 341 20.56 -3.33 25.50
CA SER A 341 21.53 -3.64 26.57
C SER A 341 21.73 -2.42 27.46
N SER A 342 21.44 -2.59 28.74
CA SER A 342 21.80 -1.73 29.85
C SER A 342 23.30 -1.42 29.88
N GLY A 343 23.69 -0.15 29.94
CA GLY A 343 25.06 0.26 30.21
C GLY A 343 25.23 1.77 30.12
N ASN A 344 25.40 2.42 31.28
CA ASN A 344 25.88 3.80 31.37
C ASN A 344 27.25 3.91 30.66
N GLY A 345 27.37 4.83 29.70
CA GLY A 345 28.66 5.21 29.14
C GLY A 345 28.49 6.01 27.85
N ASN A 346 28.97 7.26 27.84
CA ASN A 346 29.14 8.07 26.64
C ASN A 346 29.83 7.26 25.53
N GLY A 347 29.14 7.06 24.41
CA GLY A 347 29.66 6.35 23.25
C GLY A 347 28.83 6.69 22.01
N GLU A 348 29.34 7.62 21.21
CA GLU A 348 28.83 7.95 19.89
C GLU A 348 28.76 6.68 19.02
N THR A 349 27.62 6.48 18.36
CA THR A 349 27.41 5.37 17.43
C THR A 349 27.96 5.77 16.05
N PRO A 350 28.87 5.00 15.41
CA PRO A 350 29.46 5.41 14.13
C PRO A 350 28.47 5.25 12.97
N THR A 351 28.20 6.32 12.23
CA THR A 351 27.47 6.33 10.96
C THR A 351 28.44 6.26 9.78
N SER A 352 28.13 5.45 8.76
CA SER A 352 28.87 5.43 7.49
C SER A 352 28.05 6.14 6.40
N THR A 353 28.60 7.18 5.77
CA THR A 353 27.98 7.97 4.68
C THR A 353 28.72 7.74 3.36
N PHE A 354 27.96 7.62 2.25
CA PHE A 354 28.47 7.58 0.87
C PHE A 354 28.44 9.00 0.30
N THR A 355 29.57 9.50 -0.16
CA THR A 355 29.73 10.84 -0.75
C THR A 355 29.75 10.75 -2.27
N GLU A 356 28.84 11.46 -2.94
CA GLU A 356 28.72 11.49 -4.41
C GLU A 356 29.59 12.62 -4.99
N LEU A 357 30.35 12.32 -6.05
CA LEU A 357 31.28 13.27 -6.67
C LEU A 357 30.84 13.73 -8.06
N ILE A 358 29.74 13.18 -8.58
CA ILE A 358 29.20 13.52 -9.91
C ILE A 358 27.98 14.41 -9.77
N ASN A 359 28.03 15.57 -10.41
CA ASN A 359 26.87 16.42 -10.57
C ASN A 359 26.15 16.10 -11.88
N ASN A 360 24.83 16.25 -11.90
CA ASN A 360 24.00 15.96 -13.08
C ASN A 360 24.28 14.55 -13.66
N GLY A 361 24.35 13.56 -12.77
CA GLY A 361 24.59 12.16 -13.14
C GLY A 361 23.48 11.58 -14.03
N GLU A 362 22.22 11.87 -13.70
CA GLU A 362 21.02 11.49 -14.44
C GLU A 362 20.78 12.35 -15.70
N MET A 363 21.67 13.31 -16.01
CA MET A 363 21.64 14.13 -17.22
C MET A 363 20.34 14.94 -17.47
N ASP A 364 19.40 14.93 -16.53
CA ASP A 364 18.09 15.58 -16.60
C ASP A 364 18.18 17.10 -16.71
N ASN A 365 19.28 17.69 -16.24
CA ASN A 365 19.59 19.11 -16.44
C ASN A 365 20.36 19.36 -17.76
N GLY A 366 20.19 18.48 -18.75
CA GLY A 366 20.83 18.55 -20.05
C GLY A 366 22.34 18.31 -19.97
N THR A 367 23.13 19.07 -20.73
CA THR A 367 24.60 18.94 -20.73
C THR A 367 25.28 19.68 -19.57
N THR A 368 24.52 20.21 -18.61
CA THR A 368 25.06 21.03 -17.50
C THR A 368 26.04 20.22 -16.65
N GLY A 369 27.21 20.79 -16.35
CA GLY A 369 28.26 20.11 -15.55
C GLY A 369 29.18 19.17 -16.34
N TRP A 370 28.84 18.87 -17.60
CA TRP A 370 29.64 18.01 -18.49
C TRP A 370 30.27 18.80 -19.61
N SER A 371 31.57 18.62 -19.83
CA SER A 371 32.35 19.34 -20.85
C SER A 371 32.91 18.37 -21.88
N VAL A 372 33.09 18.86 -23.12
CA VAL A 372 33.75 18.10 -24.18
C VAL A 372 35.09 18.73 -24.53
N GLN A 373 36.13 17.90 -24.59
CA GLN A 373 37.46 18.28 -25.06
C GLN A 373 37.78 17.52 -26.34
N ASN A 374 38.04 18.28 -27.41
CA ASN A 374 38.44 17.78 -28.71
C ASN A 374 39.92 18.06 -28.93
N ASN A 375 40.72 17.01 -29.10
CA ASN A 375 42.18 17.07 -29.26
C ASN A 375 42.58 16.63 -30.67
N ASN A 376 43.80 17.00 -31.10
CA ASN A 376 44.40 16.57 -32.37
C ASN A 376 43.50 16.80 -33.60
N ASN A 377 42.85 17.96 -33.66
CA ASN A 377 41.91 18.37 -34.71
C ASN A 377 40.65 17.50 -34.85
N ALA A 378 40.38 16.57 -33.93
CA ALA A 378 39.11 15.85 -33.89
C ALA A 378 37.96 16.83 -33.62
N ALA A 379 36.74 16.45 -34.00
CA ALA A 379 35.56 17.26 -33.75
C ALA A 379 34.40 16.39 -33.28
N SER A 380 33.54 16.94 -32.43
CA SER A 380 32.32 16.29 -31.94
C SER A 380 31.21 17.30 -31.66
N THR A 381 29.98 16.82 -31.57
CA THR A 381 28.87 17.56 -30.98
C THR A 381 28.45 16.94 -29.65
N LEU A 382 28.06 17.78 -28.71
CA LEU A 382 27.49 17.39 -27.42
C LEU A 382 26.06 17.93 -27.34
N SER A 383 25.10 17.06 -27.07
CA SER A 383 23.69 17.44 -26.99
C SER A 383 22.97 16.62 -25.92
N ALA A 384 22.04 17.24 -25.21
CA ALA A 384 21.06 16.50 -24.44
C ALA A 384 20.01 15.92 -25.39
N VAL A 385 19.65 14.66 -25.19
CA VAL A 385 18.65 13.95 -25.97
C VAL A 385 17.55 13.47 -25.03
N THR A 386 16.31 13.89 -25.29
CA THR A 386 15.13 13.42 -24.58
C THR A 386 14.79 12.00 -25.01
N ASN A 387 14.28 11.19 -24.09
CA ASN A 387 13.82 9.82 -24.40
C ASN A 387 14.89 8.95 -25.08
N ALA A 388 16.14 9.05 -24.63
CA ALA A 388 17.24 8.27 -25.18
C ALA A 388 17.11 6.76 -24.91
N ASN A 389 16.02 6.28 -24.31
CA ASN A 389 15.87 4.94 -23.75
C ASN A 389 17.02 4.59 -22.79
N LEU A 390 17.45 5.59 -22.02
CA LEU A 390 18.32 5.48 -20.84
C LEU A 390 17.46 5.86 -19.60
N SER A 391 18.03 6.38 -18.51
CA SER A 391 17.23 6.78 -17.34
C SER A 391 16.72 8.22 -17.47
N GLY A 392 15.93 8.67 -16.50
CA GLY A 392 15.45 10.05 -16.45
C GLY A 392 14.65 10.52 -17.68
N THR A 393 14.60 11.82 -17.82
CA THR A 393 14.03 12.59 -18.94
C THR A 393 15.04 12.77 -20.08
N ASN A 394 16.32 12.98 -19.75
CA ASN A 394 17.38 13.30 -20.71
C ASN A 394 18.60 12.38 -20.54
N ALA A 395 19.33 12.14 -21.63
CA ALA A 395 20.69 11.62 -21.59
C ALA A 395 21.63 12.57 -22.35
N ILE A 396 22.92 12.53 -22.04
CA ILE A 396 23.91 13.21 -22.89
C ILE A 396 24.26 12.32 -24.07
N GLN A 397 24.20 12.87 -25.28
CA GLN A 397 24.72 12.25 -26.48
C GLN A 397 25.94 13.02 -26.99
N ILE A 398 27.04 12.30 -27.16
CA ILE A 398 28.26 12.79 -27.77
C ILE A 398 28.47 12.12 -29.13
N CYS A 399 28.53 12.91 -30.19
CA CYS A 399 28.64 12.45 -31.57
C CYS A 399 29.95 12.92 -32.18
N PRO A 400 30.93 12.02 -32.37
CA PRO A 400 32.12 12.31 -33.17
C PRO A 400 31.77 12.69 -34.62
N SER A 401 32.45 13.70 -35.16
CA SER A 401 32.23 14.18 -36.53
C SER A 401 32.72 13.14 -37.54
N SER A 402 31.87 12.81 -38.52
CA SER A 402 32.24 11.89 -39.61
C SER A 402 33.39 12.42 -40.49
N SER A 403 33.63 13.74 -40.48
CA SER A 403 34.74 14.36 -41.21
C SER A 403 36.10 14.20 -40.52
N ASN A 404 36.13 14.12 -39.18
CA ASN A 404 37.33 13.81 -38.39
C ASN A 404 36.97 13.46 -36.93
N TYR A 405 36.88 12.16 -36.60
CA TYR A 405 36.64 11.66 -35.23
C TYR A 405 37.94 11.29 -34.48
N GLY A 406 39.10 11.61 -35.06
CA GLY A 406 40.43 11.28 -34.51
C GLY A 406 40.81 9.80 -34.64
N SER A 407 42.11 9.51 -34.58
CA SER A 407 42.65 8.13 -34.67
C SER A 407 42.70 7.36 -33.35
N SER A 408 42.37 8.00 -32.22
CA SER A 408 42.41 7.40 -30.88
C SER A 408 41.18 7.81 -30.07
N ASP A 409 40.78 6.96 -29.13
CA ASP A 409 39.59 7.16 -28.28
C ASP A 409 39.67 8.42 -27.41
N TRP A 410 40.84 8.73 -26.85
CA TRP A 410 41.06 9.92 -26.03
C TRP A 410 41.04 11.24 -26.83
N HIS A 411 41.01 11.22 -28.17
CA HIS A 411 40.94 12.46 -28.96
C HIS A 411 39.63 13.23 -28.76
N ILE A 412 38.57 12.55 -28.31
CA ILE A 412 37.30 13.18 -27.94
C ILE A 412 36.94 12.70 -26.54
N GLN A 413 36.89 13.64 -25.59
CA GLN A 413 36.71 13.37 -24.17
C GLN A 413 35.47 14.10 -23.66
N LEU A 414 34.47 13.37 -23.18
CA LEU A 414 33.38 13.91 -22.36
C LEU A 414 33.79 13.77 -20.89
N TYR A 415 33.87 14.86 -20.14
CA TYR A 415 34.42 14.82 -18.79
C TYR A 415 33.68 15.73 -17.81
N GLN A 416 33.87 15.40 -16.52
CA GLN A 416 33.51 16.25 -15.39
C GLN A 416 34.67 16.26 -14.39
N ASN A 417 34.96 17.42 -13.81
CA ASN A 417 36.00 17.54 -12.80
C ASN A 417 35.52 16.95 -11.48
N VAL A 418 36.39 16.21 -10.80
CA VAL A 418 36.12 15.54 -9.52
C VAL A 418 37.33 15.64 -8.60
N THR A 419 37.12 15.53 -7.30
CA THR A 419 38.21 15.44 -6.32
C THR A 419 38.51 13.98 -6.00
N LEU A 420 39.73 13.53 -6.30
CA LEU A 420 40.18 12.17 -6.01
C LEU A 420 41.20 12.18 -4.87
N GLU A 421 41.26 11.09 -4.11
CA GLU A 421 42.18 10.91 -3.01
C GLU A 421 42.81 9.51 -3.07
N THR A 422 44.06 9.45 -2.64
CA THR A 422 44.82 8.21 -2.51
C THR A 422 44.22 7.29 -1.45
N ASN A 423 44.22 5.98 -1.71
CA ASN A 423 43.79 4.91 -0.79
C ASN A 423 42.31 4.95 -0.36
N LYS A 424 41.46 5.74 -1.03
CA LYS A 424 40.01 5.64 -0.89
C LYS A 424 39.45 4.60 -1.86
N GLU A 425 38.49 3.80 -1.38
CA GLU A 425 37.72 2.90 -2.22
C GLU A 425 36.54 3.67 -2.83
N TYR A 426 36.55 3.77 -4.15
CA TYR A 426 35.53 4.45 -4.91
C TYR A 426 34.60 3.45 -5.57
N THR A 427 33.32 3.79 -5.68
CA THR A 427 32.33 3.11 -6.51
C THR A 427 31.92 4.02 -7.65
N PHE A 428 31.97 3.50 -8.87
CA PHE A 428 31.61 4.18 -10.11
C PHE A 428 30.49 3.40 -10.80
N SER A 429 29.45 4.07 -11.30
CA SER A 429 28.45 3.47 -12.18
C SER A 429 27.94 4.45 -13.23
N PHE A 430 27.52 3.94 -14.38
CA PHE A 430 26.85 4.72 -15.43
C PHE A 430 26.01 3.85 -16.34
N MET A 431 25.04 4.45 -17.01
CA MET A 431 24.32 3.87 -18.14
C MET A 431 24.85 4.42 -19.45
N ALA A 432 25.03 3.56 -20.46
CA ALA A 432 25.40 4.02 -21.79
C ALA A 432 24.88 3.11 -22.90
N LYS A 433 24.77 3.68 -24.10
CA LYS A 433 24.58 2.98 -25.38
C LYS A 433 25.31 3.72 -26.50
N ALA A 434 25.39 3.13 -27.68
CA ALA A 434 25.92 3.79 -28.86
C ALA A 434 25.03 3.63 -30.08
N ALA A 435 25.13 4.53 -31.06
CA ALA A 435 24.37 4.45 -32.31
C ALA A 435 24.73 3.18 -33.14
N SER A 436 25.91 2.63 -32.92
CA SER A 436 26.35 1.31 -33.38
C SER A 436 27.37 0.76 -32.39
N ALA A 437 27.52 -0.56 -32.32
CA ALA A 437 28.42 -1.18 -31.36
C ALA A 437 29.83 -0.59 -31.45
N ARG A 438 30.37 -0.13 -30.32
CA ARG A 438 31.68 0.51 -30.24
C ARG A 438 32.27 0.35 -28.86
N THR A 439 33.57 0.50 -28.76
CA THR A 439 34.27 0.56 -27.48
C THR A 439 34.40 2.01 -27.02
N ILE A 440 34.34 2.21 -25.71
CA ILE A 440 34.71 3.47 -25.05
C ILE A 440 35.64 3.15 -23.89
N THR A 441 36.44 4.13 -23.49
CA THR A 441 37.29 4.04 -22.30
C THR A 441 36.85 5.10 -21.30
N VAL A 442 36.67 4.72 -20.04
CA VAL A 442 36.47 5.68 -18.94
C VAL A 442 37.77 5.79 -18.16
N MET A 443 38.26 7.01 -17.97
CA MET A 443 39.50 7.32 -17.28
C MET A 443 39.25 8.20 -16.06
N PHE A 444 39.96 7.91 -14.97
CA PHE A 444 40.09 8.73 -13.78
C PHE A 444 41.50 9.31 -13.80
N GLN A 445 41.62 10.61 -14.08
CA GLN A 445 42.91 11.20 -14.45
C GLN A 445 43.09 12.62 -13.91
N GLN A 446 44.35 13.07 -13.84
CA GLN A 446 44.72 14.42 -13.46
C GLN A 446 44.13 15.49 -14.41
N LEU A 447 43.74 16.64 -13.85
CA LEU A 447 43.11 17.74 -14.58
C LEU A 447 44.09 18.60 -15.39
N ALA A 448 45.32 18.81 -14.88
CA ALA A 448 46.35 19.67 -15.46
C ALA A 448 47.59 18.88 -15.95
N ALA A 449 48.58 19.58 -16.50
CA ALA A 449 49.71 18.99 -17.24
C ALA A 449 50.47 17.89 -16.47
N ASP A 450 50.88 16.89 -17.25
CA ASP A 450 51.26 15.49 -16.97
C ASP A 450 50.12 14.47 -17.16
N TYR A 451 48.84 14.88 -16.99
CA TYR A 451 47.63 14.09 -17.31
C TYR A 451 47.67 12.61 -16.89
N ALA A 452 48.24 12.34 -15.72
CA ALA A 452 48.41 10.97 -15.23
C ALA A 452 47.04 10.25 -15.13
N VAL A 453 46.96 9.03 -15.68
CA VAL A 453 45.75 8.18 -15.59
C VAL A 453 45.91 7.26 -14.39
N TYR A 454 45.08 7.47 -13.37
CA TYR A 454 45.13 6.70 -12.12
C TYR A 454 44.38 5.37 -12.23
N LYS A 455 43.27 5.38 -12.98
CA LYS A 455 42.49 4.19 -13.28
C LYS A 455 41.78 4.35 -14.61
N SER A 456 41.64 3.26 -15.36
CA SER A 456 40.83 3.24 -16.57
C SER A 456 40.09 1.92 -16.71
N PHE A 457 38.90 1.99 -17.30
CA PHE A 457 38.08 0.85 -17.66
C PHE A 457 37.65 0.96 -19.12
N THR A 458 37.59 -0.17 -19.82
CA THR A 458 37.19 -0.23 -21.22
C THR A 458 35.88 -0.98 -21.34
N TYR A 459 34.88 -0.35 -21.96
CA TYR A 459 33.54 -0.90 -22.08
C TYR A 459 33.13 -1.03 -23.54
N ASN A 460 32.46 -2.15 -23.85
CA ASN A 460 31.87 -2.39 -25.16
C ASN A 460 30.40 -1.97 -25.12
N LEU A 461 30.09 -0.87 -25.78
CA LEU A 461 28.73 -0.37 -25.94
C LEU A 461 28.05 -1.06 -27.11
N THR A 462 26.77 -1.33 -26.93
CA THR A 462 25.85 -1.83 -27.96
C THR A 462 24.82 -0.75 -28.30
N THR A 463 23.89 -1.07 -29.20
CA THR A 463 22.77 -0.18 -29.54
C THR A 463 21.69 -0.11 -28.46
N THR A 464 21.73 -1.03 -27.49
CA THR A 464 20.84 -1.07 -26.33
C THR A 464 21.51 -0.44 -25.12
N ALA A 465 20.71 0.18 -24.25
CA ALA A 465 21.17 0.71 -22.97
C ALA A 465 21.78 -0.39 -22.10
N GLN A 466 22.96 -0.13 -21.55
CA GLN A 466 23.70 -1.00 -20.65
C GLN A 466 24.12 -0.21 -19.41
N THR A 467 24.05 -0.82 -18.24
CA THR A 467 24.57 -0.26 -16.99
C THR A 467 25.90 -0.92 -16.66
N PHE A 468 26.89 -0.11 -16.29
CA PHE A 468 28.21 -0.55 -15.86
C PHE A 468 28.46 -0.03 -14.44
N THR A 469 29.04 -0.86 -13.59
CA THR A 469 29.40 -0.52 -12.21
C THR A 469 30.74 -1.15 -11.84
N GLU A 470 31.62 -0.38 -11.22
CA GLU A 470 32.94 -0.80 -10.75
C GLU A 470 33.20 -0.26 -9.33
N THR A 471 33.92 -1.04 -8.52
CA THR A 471 34.48 -0.56 -7.25
C THR A 471 35.99 -0.74 -7.29
N PHE A 472 36.75 0.30 -6.95
CA PHE A 472 38.21 0.27 -7.02
C PHE A 472 38.87 1.25 -6.05
N THR A 473 40.06 0.90 -5.59
CA THR A 473 40.94 1.79 -4.82
C THR A 473 41.99 2.41 -5.73
N LEU A 474 42.26 3.71 -5.54
CA LEU A 474 43.38 4.39 -6.20
C LEU A 474 44.64 4.28 -5.35
N ASN A 475 45.58 3.43 -5.76
CA ASN A 475 46.84 3.19 -5.05
C ASN A 475 47.96 4.09 -5.63
N GLY A 476 48.66 4.83 -4.77
CA GLY A 476 49.73 5.77 -5.17
C GLY A 476 49.30 7.24 -5.07
N ASP A 477 50.23 8.18 -5.28
CA ASP A 477 49.95 9.62 -5.18
C ASP A 477 48.95 10.06 -6.27
N VAL A 478 47.75 10.51 -5.85
CA VAL A 478 46.68 11.03 -6.71
C VAL A 478 46.56 12.53 -6.49
N ASP A 479 46.56 13.31 -7.56
CA ASP A 479 46.28 14.75 -7.51
C ASP A 479 44.78 14.98 -7.23
N PRO A 480 44.42 15.74 -6.16
CA PRO A 480 43.04 16.09 -5.88
C PRO A 480 42.35 16.86 -7.00
N ALA A 481 43.06 17.61 -7.84
CA ALA A 481 42.51 18.23 -9.04
C ALA A 481 42.45 17.19 -10.17
N SER A 482 41.36 16.43 -10.21
CA SER A 482 41.15 15.31 -11.12
C SER A 482 39.89 15.46 -11.97
N LYS A 483 39.70 14.54 -12.91
CA LYS A 483 38.49 14.42 -13.73
C LYS A 483 38.15 12.97 -14.05
N ILE A 484 36.85 12.70 -14.15
CA ILE A 484 36.34 11.50 -14.80
C ILE A 484 36.09 11.78 -16.27
N THR A 485 36.54 10.90 -17.16
CA THR A 485 36.56 11.16 -18.60
C THR A 485 36.07 9.94 -19.38
N PHE A 486 35.01 10.11 -20.15
CA PHE A 486 34.55 9.18 -21.18
C PHE A 486 35.23 9.50 -22.51
N CYS A 487 36.09 8.60 -22.98
CA CYS A 487 36.82 8.70 -24.23
C CYS A 487 36.03 8.04 -25.36
N VAL A 488 35.63 8.84 -26.34
CA VAL A 488 34.70 8.46 -27.41
C VAL A 488 35.22 8.79 -28.82
N GLY A 489 36.48 9.18 -28.96
CA GLY A 489 37.17 9.33 -30.25
C GLY A 489 37.43 7.99 -30.94
N GLY A 490 38.14 8.00 -32.06
CA GLY A 490 38.57 6.76 -32.74
C GLY A 490 37.46 6.01 -33.49
N ALA A 491 36.19 6.38 -33.29
CA ALA A 491 35.04 5.83 -34.01
C ALA A 491 33.95 6.90 -34.22
N ALA A 492 33.31 6.85 -35.39
CA ALA A 492 32.27 7.80 -35.79
C ALA A 492 30.91 7.68 -35.04
N PRO A 493 30.41 6.50 -34.62
CA PRO A 493 29.08 6.39 -34.02
C PRO A 493 28.95 7.16 -32.70
N CYS A 494 27.83 7.87 -32.51
CA CYS A 494 27.54 8.59 -31.27
C CYS A 494 27.45 7.63 -30.07
N ALA A 495 27.85 8.11 -28.89
CA ALA A 495 27.59 7.46 -27.61
C ALA A 495 26.60 8.30 -26.80
N SER A 496 25.63 7.65 -26.18
CA SER A 496 24.72 8.26 -25.22
C SER A 496 25.06 7.73 -23.83
N ILE A 497 25.27 8.63 -22.87
CA ILE A 497 25.72 8.35 -21.50
C ILE A 497 24.75 9.03 -20.53
N ASP A 498 24.45 8.34 -19.44
CA ASP A 498 23.43 8.71 -18.46
C ASP A 498 23.69 8.02 -17.11
N LYS A 499 22.94 8.37 -16.06
CA LYS A 499 23.01 7.80 -14.71
C LYS A 499 24.43 7.68 -14.13
N VAL A 500 25.28 8.66 -14.38
CA VAL A 500 26.66 8.62 -13.92
C VAL A 500 26.69 8.91 -12.41
N SER A 501 27.18 7.97 -11.62
CA SER A 501 27.40 8.10 -10.17
C SER A 501 28.83 7.65 -9.87
N PHE A 502 29.56 8.43 -9.09
CA PHE A 502 30.93 8.11 -8.68
C PHE A 502 31.20 8.70 -7.30
N GLY A 503 31.54 7.87 -6.33
CA GLY A 503 31.67 8.29 -4.94
C GLY A 503 32.44 7.31 -4.06
N PHE A 504 32.54 7.59 -2.76
CA PHE A 504 33.21 6.72 -1.77
C PHE A 504 32.47 6.74 -0.43
N THR A 505 32.67 5.72 0.42
CA THR A 505 32.06 5.62 1.75
C THR A 505 33.08 5.91 2.84
N THR A 506 32.79 6.79 3.80
CA THR A 506 33.66 7.04 4.97
C THR A 506 33.10 6.45 6.26
N SER A 507 33.97 5.80 7.04
CA SER A 507 33.72 5.44 8.44
C SER A 507 34.54 6.34 9.37
N GLY A 508 33.86 7.16 10.18
CA GLY A 508 34.47 8.04 11.19
C GLY A 508 34.35 9.55 10.88
N SER A 509 34.09 10.31 11.94
CA SER A 509 33.83 11.77 12.02
C SER A 509 34.31 12.61 10.84
N GLN A 510 33.35 13.27 10.16
CA GLN A 510 33.57 14.22 9.07
C GLN A 510 34.45 15.42 9.47
N PRO A 511 35.42 15.77 8.63
CA PRO A 511 35.60 17.11 8.11
C PRO A 511 34.77 17.27 6.82
N ASP A 512 33.96 18.33 6.79
CA ASP A 512 32.99 18.65 5.73
C ASP A 512 33.63 18.92 4.35
N THR A 513 32.98 18.44 3.28
CA THR A 513 32.67 19.19 2.04
C THR A 513 31.62 18.42 1.20
N PRO A 514 30.73 19.10 0.44
CA PRO A 514 29.28 18.89 0.53
C PRO A 514 28.66 18.05 -0.60
N ASP A 515 27.80 17.11 -0.21
CA ASP A 515 26.68 16.64 -1.05
C ASP A 515 25.53 17.66 -1.00
N THR A 516 24.81 17.79 -2.11
CA THR A 516 23.60 18.60 -2.27
C THR A 516 22.53 18.30 -1.20
N PRO A 517 21.95 19.32 -0.52
CA PRO A 517 20.85 19.10 0.42
C PRO A 517 19.56 18.70 -0.30
N ASP A 518 19.10 17.47 -0.06
CA ASP A 518 17.77 17.00 -0.47
C ASP A 518 16.67 17.81 0.24
N LEU A 519 15.69 18.27 -0.53
CA LEU A 519 14.43 18.81 0.01
C LEU A 519 13.71 17.72 0.83
N PRO A 520 12.93 18.06 1.87
CA PRO A 520 12.19 17.09 2.66
C PRO A 520 11.33 16.16 1.78
N SER A 521 11.50 14.85 1.95
CA SER A 521 10.96 13.76 1.11
C SER A 521 9.44 13.66 1.04
N THR A 522 8.72 14.51 1.78
CA THR A 522 7.24 14.55 1.84
C THR A 522 6.62 15.62 0.95
N GLY A 523 7.42 16.58 0.45
CA GLY A 523 6.92 17.73 -0.30
C GLY A 523 6.21 18.82 0.54
N LEU A 524 6.00 18.61 1.85
CA LEU A 524 5.25 19.51 2.74
C LEU A 524 6.11 20.62 3.36
N GLY A 525 5.49 21.74 3.76
CA GLY A 525 6.15 22.88 4.43
C GLY A 525 6.45 22.67 5.93
N ALA A 526 7.22 23.59 6.53
CA ALA A 526 7.67 23.53 7.93
C ALA A 526 6.52 23.49 8.95
N TYR A 527 5.36 24.06 8.64
CA TYR A 527 4.18 23.97 9.49
C TYR A 527 3.73 22.51 9.71
N TYR A 528 3.84 21.66 8.70
CA TYR A 528 3.37 20.27 8.75
C TYR A 528 4.44 19.29 9.23
N THR A 529 5.71 19.64 9.05
CA THR A 529 6.84 18.76 9.32
C THR A 529 7.56 19.09 10.63
N ASP A 530 7.37 20.29 11.16
CA ASP A 530 8.15 20.89 12.25
C ASP A 530 9.68 20.94 11.96
N VAL A 531 10.06 20.80 10.69
CA VAL A 531 11.44 20.91 10.21
C VAL A 531 11.67 22.29 9.60
N TYR A 532 12.49 23.10 10.27
CA TYR A 532 12.94 24.40 9.78
C TYR A 532 14.35 24.28 9.24
N ARG A 533 14.52 24.67 7.98
CA ARG A 533 15.73 24.47 7.20
C ARG A 533 16.79 25.53 7.55
N ASN A 534 18.03 25.11 7.73
CA ASN A 534 19.16 26.01 7.94
C ASN A 534 19.93 26.14 6.63
N LEU A 535 19.59 27.14 5.85
CA LEU A 535 20.14 27.37 4.52
C LEU A 535 21.65 27.64 4.53
N PHE A 536 22.19 28.19 5.63
CA PHE A 536 23.63 28.42 5.73
C PHE A 536 24.41 27.11 5.90
N THR A 537 23.89 26.19 6.72
CA THR A 537 24.44 24.84 6.83
C THR A 537 24.30 24.10 5.51
N GLU A 538 23.11 24.15 4.92
CA GLU A 538 22.74 23.41 3.71
C GLU A 538 23.55 23.83 2.47
N TYR A 539 23.65 25.12 2.16
CA TYR A 539 24.20 25.57 0.88
C TYR A 539 25.64 26.10 0.93
N ILE A 540 26.10 26.55 2.10
CA ILE A 540 27.42 27.19 2.24
C ILE A 540 28.25 26.62 3.40
N GLN A 541 27.86 25.44 3.92
CA GLN A 541 28.61 24.63 4.88
C GLN A 541 29.02 25.39 6.14
N LYS A 542 28.12 26.22 6.68
CA LYS A 542 28.33 26.79 8.01
C LYS A 542 27.90 25.80 9.06
N THR A 543 28.75 25.56 10.04
CA THR A 543 28.37 24.75 11.19
C THR A 543 27.25 25.44 11.98
N GLU A 544 26.41 24.66 12.65
CA GLU A 544 25.36 25.22 13.53
C GLU A 544 25.93 26.20 14.57
N ALA A 545 27.15 25.93 15.07
CA ALA A 545 27.85 26.81 15.99
C ALA A 545 28.24 28.15 15.35
N GLU A 546 28.74 28.16 14.11
CA GLU A 546 29.03 29.39 13.37
C GLU A 546 27.76 30.19 13.09
N VAL A 547 26.68 29.52 12.68
CA VAL A 547 25.38 30.16 12.43
C VAL A 547 24.86 30.82 13.71
N GLN A 548 24.86 30.07 14.83
CA GLN A 548 24.45 30.60 16.13
C GLN A 548 25.32 31.80 16.56
N ALA A 549 26.63 31.72 16.39
CA ALA A 549 27.54 32.82 16.71
C ALA A 549 27.29 34.06 15.84
N LYS A 550 27.02 33.87 14.54
CA LYS A 550 26.65 34.96 13.63
C LYS A 550 25.35 35.62 14.08
N ILE A 551 24.31 34.85 14.40
CA ILE A 551 23.03 35.39 14.90
C ILE A 551 23.20 36.15 16.22
N THR A 552 23.98 35.61 17.17
CA THR A 552 24.33 36.31 18.41
C THR A 552 25.07 37.63 18.13
N SER A 553 25.98 37.66 17.16
CA SER A 553 26.64 38.89 16.74
C SER A 553 25.67 39.92 16.16
N VAL A 554 24.69 39.49 15.36
CA VAL A 554 23.66 40.38 14.80
C VAL A 554 22.76 40.95 15.90
N TRP A 555 22.33 40.11 16.87
CA TRP A 555 21.63 40.57 18.06
C TRP A 555 22.43 41.63 18.81
N ASN A 556 23.69 41.35 19.13
CA ASN A 556 24.55 42.27 19.85
C ASN A 556 24.73 43.60 19.09
N HIS A 557 24.81 43.55 17.77
CA HIS A 557 24.94 44.76 16.94
C HIS A 557 23.73 45.69 17.05
N PHE A 558 22.51 45.15 16.94
CA PHE A 558 21.29 45.96 16.88
C PHE A 558 20.62 46.22 18.24
N PHE A 559 20.86 45.38 19.25
CA PHE A 559 20.19 45.48 20.55
C PHE A 559 21.11 45.90 21.70
N VAL A 560 22.43 45.67 21.58
CA VAL A 560 23.37 45.85 22.70
C VAL A 560 24.39 46.95 22.44
N ASN A 561 25.06 46.93 21.29
CA ASN A 561 26.19 47.80 20.98
C ASN A 561 25.74 49.26 20.88
N SER A 562 26.19 50.12 21.80
CA SER A 562 25.79 51.53 21.88
C SER A 562 26.03 52.35 20.60
N SER A 563 27.00 51.95 19.77
CA SER A 563 27.33 52.65 18.52
C SER A 563 26.38 52.31 17.37
N ASN A 564 25.79 51.11 17.38
CA ASN A 564 25.03 50.55 16.26
C ASN A 564 23.60 50.15 16.61
N LYS A 565 23.25 50.09 17.90
CA LYS A 565 21.94 49.65 18.32
C LYS A 565 20.83 50.54 17.78
N VAL A 566 19.67 49.93 17.63
CA VAL A 566 18.39 50.57 17.35
C VAL A 566 17.42 50.37 18.52
N TYR A 567 17.72 49.47 19.47
CA TYR A 567 16.95 49.26 20.69
C TYR A 567 17.34 50.25 21.80
N TYR A 568 16.37 50.99 22.32
CA TYR A 568 16.56 51.95 23.40
C TYR A 568 15.52 51.75 24.49
N GLU A 569 15.99 51.54 25.73
CA GLU A 569 15.12 51.50 26.89
C GLU A 569 14.69 52.92 27.29
N SER A 570 13.45 53.05 27.73
CA SER A 570 12.82 54.27 28.23
C SER A 570 12.23 54.07 29.63
N SER A 571 11.56 55.10 30.16
CA SER A 571 10.95 55.05 31.51
C SER A 571 9.88 53.95 31.64
N ASN A 572 9.50 53.64 32.88
CA ASN A 572 8.40 52.70 33.19
C ASN A 572 8.57 51.29 32.60
N ASN A 573 9.81 50.80 32.50
CA ASN A 573 10.11 49.46 31.98
C ASN A 573 9.59 49.27 30.54
N THR A 574 9.79 50.28 29.70
CA THR A 574 9.45 50.27 28.27
C THR A 574 10.71 50.39 27.41
N ALA A 575 10.62 50.05 26.14
CA ALA A 575 11.70 50.26 25.18
C ALA A 575 11.12 50.51 23.79
N TYR A 576 11.91 51.10 22.90
CA TYR A 576 11.53 51.33 21.52
C TYR A 576 12.65 50.98 20.53
N ILE A 577 12.27 50.73 19.28
CA ILE A 577 13.18 50.63 18.15
C ILE A 577 13.22 51.99 17.45
N LEU A 578 14.39 52.62 17.43
CA LEU A 578 14.62 53.92 16.82
C LEU A 578 14.92 53.78 15.33
N ASP A 579 14.11 54.43 14.49
CA ASP A 579 14.55 54.80 13.15
C ASP A 579 15.55 55.95 13.28
N VAL A 580 16.83 55.57 13.30
CA VAL A 580 17.94 56.51 13.49
C VAL A 580 18.03 57.53 12.35
N GLY A 581 17.59 57.16 11.14
CA GLY A 581 17.68 58.02 9.98
C GLY A 581 16.70 59.17 10.05
N ASN A 582 15.47 58.88 10.49
CA ASN A 582 14.38 59.83 10.59
C ASN A 582 14.17 60.41 12.00
N ASN A 583 14.91 59.89 12.99
CA ASN A 583 14.80 60.23 14.41
C ASN A 583 13.35 60.12 14.92
N ASP A 584 12.73 58.97 14.62
CA ASP A 584 11.37 58.62 15.02
C ASP A 584 11.25 57.14 15.40
N VAL A 585 10.10 56.76 15.94
CA VAL A 585 9.75 55.38 16.29
C VAL A 585 8.58 54.95 15.42
N ARG A 586 8.73 53.85 14.68
CA ARG A 586 7.74 53.36 13.72
C ARG A 586 7.06 52.07 14.15
N SER A 587 5.78 51.91 13.82
CA SER A 587 5.02 50.69 14.14
C SER A 587 5.69 49.46 13.53
N GLU A 588 6.16 49.59 12.30
CA GLU A 588 6.98 48.60 11.60
C GLU A 588 8.18 48.15 12.47
N GLY A 589 9.08 49.07 12.83
CA GLY A 589 10.27 48.76 13.62
C GLY A 589 9.97 48.13 14.97
N MET A 590 8.95 48.64 15.66
CA MET A 590 8.49 48.09 16.93
C MET A 590 8.01 46.65 16.79
N SER A 591 7.18 46.38 15.78
CA SER A 591 6.63 45.06 15.51
C SER A 591 7.70 44.07 15.03
N TYR A 592 8.69 44.51 14.24
CA TYR A 592 9.85 43.70 13.85
C TYR A 592 10.73 43.37 15.04
N GLY A 593 10.98 44.35 15.92
CA GLY A 593 11.70 44.13 17.16
C GLY A 593 11.03 43.09 18.05
N MET A 594 9.70 43.15 18.17
CA MET A 594 8.93 42.13 18.89
C MET A 594 9.06 40.75 18.23
N MET A 595 8.94 40.66 16.90
CA MET A 595 9.12 39.41 16.17
C MET A 595 10.52 38.81 16.39
N ILE A 596 11.58 39.63 16.30
CA ILE A 596 12.96 39.19 16.57
C ILE A 596 13.09 38.67 18.02
N CYS A 597 12.54 39.40 18.99
CA CYS A 597 12.61 39.00 20.39
C CYS A 597 11.91 37.67 20.64
N VAL A 598 10.71 37.46 20.09
CA VAL A 598 10.00 36.18 20.28
C VAL A 598 10.66 35.03 19.54
N GLN A 599 11.36 35.25 18.42
CA GLN A 599 12.13 34.20 17.74
C GLN A 599 13.38 33.80 18.54
N LEU A 600 14.04 34.76 19.22
CA LEU A 600 15.28 34.57 19.97
C LEU A 600 15.10 34.36 21.49
N ASP A 601 13.88 34.11 21.95
CA ASP A 601 13.55 33.89 23.37
C ASP A 601 13.83 35.08 24.31
N LYS A 602 13.58 36.29 23.85
CA LYS A 602 13.88 37.53 24.57
C LYS A 602 12.61 38.16 25.15
N GLN A 603 11.94 37.44 26.05
CA GLN A 603 10.66 37.85 26.63
C GLN A 603 10.72 39.22 27.32
N THR A 604 11.82 39.52 28.02
CA THR A 604 11.96 40.82 28.72
C THR A 604 11.98 41.99 27.75
N GLU A 605 12.76 41.90 26.68
CA GLU A 605 12.86 42.91 25.65
C GLU A 605 11.56 43.02 24.85
N PHE A 606 10.91 41.89 24.55
CA PHE A 606 9.58 41.83 23.93
C PHE A 606 8.55 42.61 24.76
N ASP A 607 8.44 42.33 26.05
CA ASP A 607 7.46 42.96 26.94
C ASP A 607 7.71 44.47 27.08
N LYS A 608 8.98 44.90 27.05
CA LYS A 608 9.34 46.34 27.04
C LYS A 608 8.88 47.02 25.75
N LEU A 609 9.09 46.40 24.58
CA LEU A 609 8.65 46.92 23.28
C LEU A 609 7.13 46.97 23.18
N TRP A 610 6.45 45.89 23.58
CA TRP A 610 4.99 45.81 23.55
C TRP A 610 4.33 46.87 24.44
N ARG A 611 4.82 47.04 25.68
CA ARG A 611 4.32 48.09 26.57
C ARG A 611 4.49 49.48 25.99
N TRP A 612 5.61 49.77 25.32
CA TRP A 612 5.81 51.05 24.66
C TRP A 612 4.81 51.26 23.53
N ALA A 613 4.67 50.27 22.63
CA ALA A 613 3.75 50.33 21.51
C ALA A 613 2.29 50.53 21.98
N LYS A 614 1.86 49.74 22.97
CA LYS A 614 0.53 49.84 23.57
C LYS A 614 0.29 51.18 24.26
N THR A 615 1.30 51.74 24.94
CA THR A 615 1.15 53.00 25.68
C THR A 615 1.15 54.22 24.77
N HIS A 616 2.02 54.26 23.77
CA HIS A 616 2.31 55.47 23.01
C HIS A 616 1.71 55.46 21.59
N MET A 617 1.63 54.29 20.95
CA MET A 617 1.22 54.17 19.55
C MET A 617 -0.25 53.81 19.43
N GLN A 618 -0.75 52.87 20.24
CA GLN A 618 -2.13 52.41 20.14
C GLN A 618 -3.12 53.55 20.41
N TYR A 619 -4.13 53.66 19.56
CA TYR A 619 -5.31 54.48 19.80
C TYR A 619 -6.32 53.69 20.63
N THR A 620 -6.80 54.28 21.72
CA THR A 620 -7.79 53.64 22.61
C THR A 620 -9.19 54.25 22.51
N SER A 621 -9.36 55.23 21.61
CA SER A 621 -10.61 55.94 21.34
C SER A 621 -10.51 56.72 20.01
N GLY A 622 -11.66 57.23 19.54
CA GLY A 622 -11.76 57.97 18.28
C GLY A 622 -11.79 57.06 17.04
N ASP A 623 -11.71 57.65 15.86
CA ASP A 623 -11.87 56.93 14.58
C ASP A 623 -10.79 55.84 14.37
N TRP A 624 -9.59 56.10 14.93
CA TRP A 624 -8.46 55.19 14.89
C TRP A 624 -8.46 54.13 16.00
N ASP A 625 -9.46 54.07 16.87
CA ASP A 625 -9.50 53.14 18.02
C ASP A 625 -9.11 51.69 17.65
N GLY A 626 -8.08 51.16 18.31
CA GLY A 626 -7.50 49.84 18.10
C GLY A 626 -6.35 49.76 17.08
N TYR A 627 -6.12 50.80 16.25
CA TYR A 627 -4.94 50.91 15.38
C TYR A 627 -3.74 51.51 16.13
N PHE A 628 -2.55 51.42 15.53
CA PHE A 628 -1.31 51.96 16.07
C PHE A 628 -0.83 53.12 15.19
N ALA A 629 -0.52 54.27 15.81
CA ALA A 629 0.10 55.39 15.10
C ALA A 629 1.41 54.92 14.45
N TRP A 630 1.53 55.10 13.14
CA TRP A 630 2.69 54.57 12.40
C TRP A 630 4.00 55.26 12.76
N GLN A 631 3.94 56.47 13.32
CA GLN A 631 5.10 57.31 13.62
C GLN A 631 4.93 58.09 14.94
N CYS A 632 5.88 57.92 15.84
CA CYS A 632 5.99 58.67 17.10
C CYS A 632 7.38 59.30 17.25
N ASN A 633 7.48 60.36 18.04
CA ASN A 633 8.76 60.83 18.57
C ASN A 633 9.26 59.88 19.68
N THR A 634 10.54 59.98 20.02
CA THR A 634 11.17 59.13 21.06
C THR A 634 10.62 59.36 22.48
N ASP A 635 9.93 60.48 22.71
CA ASP A 635 9.21 60.75 23.97
C ASP A 635 7.80 60.09 24.02
N GLY A 636 7.40 59.40 22.95
CA GLY A 636 6.11 58.74 22.82
C GLY A 636 4.97 59.62 22.29
N SER A 637 5.23 60.89 21.97
CA SER A 637 4.24 61.74 21.30
C SER A 637 4.06 61.33 19.82
N LYS A 638 2.82 61.24 19.35
CA LYS A 638 2.50 60.93 17.94
C LYS A 638 2.91 62.10 17.04
N LYS A 639 3.59 61.85 15.91
CA LYS A 639 4.28 62.90 15.12
C LYS A 639 3.36 64.03 14.67
N ASN A 640 2.14 63.69 14.24
CA ASN A 640 1.11 64.64 13.81
C ASN A 640 -0.08 64.65 14.80
N GLY A 641 0.18 64.41 16.09
CA GLY A 641 -0.86 64.26 17.10
C GLY A 641 -1.88 63.17 16.71
N ASN A 642 -3.16 63.43 16.97
CA ASN A 642 -4.26 62.49 16.68
C ASN A 642 -4.57 62.33 15.18
N SER A 643 -3.90 63.09 14.30
CA SER A 643 -4.01 62.94 12.84
C SER A 643 -2.99 61.96 12.26
N THR A 644 -2.13 61.37 13.10
CA THR A 644 -1.17 60.34 12.65
C THR A 644 -1.92 59.06 12.29
N THR A 645 -1.81 58.58 11.06
CA THR A 645 -2.50 57.35 10.60
C THR A 645 -1.82 56.08 11.14
N CYS A 646 -2.19 54.90 10.63
CA CYS A 646 -1.45 53.65 10.83
C CYS A 646 -0.68 53.19 9.57
N ALA A 647 0.13 52.14 9.74
CA ALA A 647 0.84 51.42 8.68
C ALA A 647 0.56 49.91 8.89
N PRO A 648 -0.37 49.32 8.13
CA PRO A 648 -0.93 47.97 8.35
C PRO A 648 0.04 46.79 8.49
N ASP A 649 1.24 46.90 7.93
CA ASP A 649 2.31 45.90 8.11
C ASP A 649 2.77 45.82 9.57
N GLY A 650 2.83 46.96 10.28
CA GLY A 650 3.12 47.01 11.71
C GLY A 650 2.11 46.21 12.53
N GLU A 651 0.82 46.43 12.30
CA GLU A 651 -0.25 45.64 12.92
C GLU A 651 -0.12 44.14 12.60
N ALA A 652 0.18 43.77 11.35
CA ALA A 652 0.32 42.37 10.97
C ALA A 652 1.46 41.66 11.73
N TYR A 653 2.60 42.32 11.90
CA TYR A 653 3.68 41.78 12.71
C TYR A 653 3.38 41.80 14.20
N PHE A 654 2.70 42.83 14.74
CA PHE A 654 2.28 42.85 16.15
C PHE A 654 1.38 41.66 16.49
N ILE A 655 0.32 41.43 15.69
CA ILE A 655 -0.64 40.34 15.89
C ILE A 655 0.10 38.99 15.92
N THR A 656 0.92 38.73 14.91
CA THR A 656 1.61 37.44 14.77
C THR A 656 2.67 37.24 15.86
N ALA A 657 3.41 38.28 16.21
CA ALA A 657 4.40 38.23 17.29
C ALA A 657 3.74 37.99 18.66
N LEU A 658 2.55 38.55 18.91
CA LEU A 658 1.77 38.31 20.13
C LEU A 658 1.23 36.87 20.19
N PHE A 659 0.72 36.31 19.08
CA PHE A 659 0.38 34.89 19.04
C PHE A 659 1.58 34.00 19.34
N PHE A 660 2.73 34.26 18.70
CA PHE A 660 3.95 33.51 19.00
C PHE A 660 4.41 33.67 20.45
N ALA A 661 4.29 34.86 21.04
CA ALA A 661 4.63 35.08 22.44
C ALA A 661 3.70 34.29 23.37
N SER A 662 2.41 34.26 23.05
CA SER A 662 1.43 33.43 23.76
C SER A 662 1.80 31.96 23.71
N HIS A 663 2.09 31.45 22.52
CA HIS A 663 2.36 30.04 22.29
C HIS A 663 3.73 29.61 22.84
N ARG A 664 4.70 30.53 22.91
CA ARG A 664 6.04 30.26 23.43
C ARG A 664 6.14 30.41 24.94
N TRP A 665 5.53 31.46 25.51
CA TRP A 665 5.71 31.84 26.93
C TRP A 665 4.45 31.71 27.79
N GLY A 666 3.28 31.44 27.18
CA GLY A 666 1.99 31.41 27.86
C GLY A 666 1.44 32.80 28.18
N ASN A 667 0.25 32.86 28.79
CA ASN A 667 -0.50 34.10 29.06
C ASN A 667 -0.66 34.44 30.55
N SER A 668 0.06 33.76 31.44
CA SER A 668 -0.06 33.92 32.90
C SER A 668 0.75 35.10 33.46
N GLY A 669 1.57 35.75 32.63
CA GLY A 669 2.37 36.91 32.99
C GLY A 669 1.58 38.22 33.06
N SER A 670 2.29 39.34 33.16
CA SER A 670 1.68 40.68 33.21
C SER A 670 0.98 41.12 31.92
N ILE A 671 1.23 40.40 30.82
CA ILE A 671 0.62 40.61 29.51
C ILE A 671 -0.03 39.29 29.10
N ASN A 672 -1.31 39.35 28.74
CA ASN A 672 -2.02 38.24 28.11
C ASN A 672 -1.90 38.38 26.59
N TYR A 673 -0.83 37.82 26.01
CA TYR A 673 -0.49 38.04 24.60
C TYR A 673 -1.59 37.58 23.65
N GLU A 674 -2.22 36.43 23.93
CA GLU A 674 -3.34 35.89 23.14
C GLU A 674 -4.50 36.89 23.09
N GLN A 675 -4.89 37.41 24.26
CA GLN A 675 -5.99 38.36 24.36
C GLN A 675 -5.69 39.66 23.59
N GLU A 676 -4.45 40.14 23.64
CA GLU A 676 -4.02 41.30 22.86
C GLU A 676 -4.09 41.03 21.35
N ALA A 677 -3.56 39.89 20.88
CA ALA A 677 -3.60 39.51 19.46
C ALA A 677 -5.04 39.42 18.92
N GLN A 678 -5.91 38.72 19.65
CA GLN A 678 -7.32 38.57 19.30
C GLN A 678 -8.05 39.92 19.29
N LYS A 679 -7.74 40.79 20.26
CA LYS A 679 -8.32 42.13 20.33
C LYS A 679 -7.93 42.98 19.12
N ILE A 680 -6.66 42.98 18.73
CA ILE A 680 -6.21 43.74 17.56
C ILE A 680 -6.86 43.19 16.29
N LEU A 681 -6.89 41.87 16.09
CA LEU A 681 -7.58 41.24 14.94
C LEU A 681 -9.05 41.66 14.81
N SER A 682 -9.76 41.72 15.94
CA SER A 682 -11.14 42.20 15.99
C SER A 682 -11.21 43.69 15.65
N ASP A 683 -10.35 44.51 16.26
CA ASP A 683 -10.33 45.96 16.08
C ASP A 683 -10.06 46.36 14.63
N ILE A 684 -9.11 45.73 13.94
CA ILE A 684 -8.78 46.07 12.53
C ILE A 684 -9.91 45.76 11.54
N MET A 685 -10.95 45.01 11.95
CA MET A 685 -12.10 44.63 11.13
C MET A 685 -13.45 45.14 11.68
N LYS A 686 -13.46 45.97 12.74
CA LYS A 686 -14.70 46.41 13.41
C LYS A 686 -15.42 47.60 12.75
N ARG A 687 -14.83 48.22 11.71
CA ARG A 687 -15.45 49.40 11.06
C ARG A 687 -16.62 48.94 10.17
N PRO A 688 -17.71 49.73 10.10
CA PRO A 688 -18.81 49.46 9.17
C PRO A 688 -18.34 49.60 7.72
N SER A 689 -19.11 49.07 6.76
CA SER A 689 -18.74 49.03 5.34
C SER A 689 -18.45 50.40 4.70
N GLY A 690 -18.98 51.49 5.28
CA GLY A 690 -18.72 52.88 4.85
C GLY A 690 -17.55 53.57 5.56
N GLY A 691 -16.88 52.90 6.50
CA GLY A 691 -15.88 53.50 7.38
C GLY A 691 -16.47 54.47 8.42
N ILE A 692 -15.59 55.09 9.19
CA ILE A 692 -15.89 56.15 10.16
C ILE A 692 -14.97 57.33 9.84
N ASN A 693 -15.52 58.48 9.43
CA ASN A 693 -14.74 59.66 9.02
C ASN A 693 -13.61 59.34 8.02
N SER A 694 -13.90 58.51 7.03
CA SER A 694 -12.96 57.99 6.03
C SER A 694 -11.89 57.03 6.56
N VAL A 695 -11.99 56.56 7.81
CA VAL A 695 -11.18 55.44 8.35
C VAL A 695 -11.92 54.13 8.14
N TYR A 696 -11.27 53.16 7.51
CA TYR A 696 -11.86 51.88 7.10
C TYR A 696 -11.28 50.69 7.88
N ASN A 697 -11.69 49.48 7.49
CA ASN A 697 -11.04 48.25 7.94
C ASN A 697 -9.67 48.11 7.28
N MET A 698 -8.75 47.43 7.97
CA MET A 698 -7.37 47.27 7.49
C MET A 698 -7.31 46.41 6.22
N PHE A 699 -8.20 45.43 6.11
CA PHE A 699 -8.38 44.63 4.92
C PHE A 699 -9.60 45.12 4.13
N HIS A 700 -9.43 45.19 2.82
CA HIS A 700 -10.51 45.53 1.93
C HIS A 700 -11.48 44.34 1.82
N HIS A 701 -12.75 44.59 2.17
CA HIS A 701 -13.75 43.53 2.34
C HIS A 701 -13.96 42.66 1.10
N THR A 702 -13.92 43.22 -0.11
CA THR A 702 -14.18 42.46 -1.34
C THR A 702 -12.96 41.68 -1.80
N SER A 703 -11.82 42.35 -1.94
CA SER A 703 -10.57 41.75 -2.43
C SER A 703 -9.89 40.85 -1.40
N LYS A 704 -10.25 40.96 -0.12
CA LYS A 704 -9.62 40.23 1.01
C LYS A 704 -8.12 40.52 1.13
N LEU A 705 -7.67 41.67 0.62
CA LEU A 705 -6.29 42.10 0.67
C LEU A 705 -6.11 43.16 1.75
N ILE A 706 -4.95 43.12 2.39
CA ILE A 706 -4.49 44.21 3.27
C ILE A 706 -4.39 45.50 2.43
N THR A 707 -4.78 46.63 3.00
CA THR A 707 -4.73 47.94 2.32
C THR A 707 -3.42 48.66 2.60
N PHE A 708 -3.06 49.65 1.78
CA PHE A 708 -1.87 50.46 2.04
C PHE A 708 -2.04 51.31 3.32
N VAL A 709 -3.14 52.07 3.41
CA VAL A 709 -3.58 52.74 4.64
C VAL A 709 -5.10 52.69 4.67
N PRO A 710 -5.76 52.31 5.78
CA PRO A 710 -7.22 52.27 5.86
C PRO A 710 -7.83 53.67 6.03
N TYR A 711 -7.44 54.63 5.17
CA TYR A 711 -7.90 56.02 5.20
C TYR A 711 -8.08 56.62 3.81
N GLY A 712 -9.23 57.23 3.56
CA GLY A 712 -9.54 57.92 2.30
C GLY A 712 -9.28 57.04 1.07
N ASP A 713 -8.72 57.63 0.01
CA ASP A 713 -8.40 56.91 -1.23
C ASP A 713 -7.25 55.89 -1.07
N SER A 714 -6.48 55.96 0.02
CA SER A 714 -5.43 54.98 0.33
C SER A 714 -5.98 53.60 0.71
N TYR A 715 -7.26 53.51 1.02
CA TYR A 715 -7.96 52.25 1.25
C TYR A 715 -8.24 51.46 -0.04
N LEU A 716 -8.14 52.11 -1.21
CA LEU A 716 -8.50 51.52 -2.50
C LEU A 716 -7.34 50.83 -3.23
N HIS A 717 -6.17 50.77 -2.61
CA HIS A 717 -4.99 50.10 -3.13
C HIS A 717 -4.20 49.43 -2.01
N THR A 718 -3.14 48.71 -2.38
CA THR A 718 -2.34 47.90 -1.48
C THR A 718 -0.85 48.11 -1.74
N ASP A 719 -0.06 47.45 -0.92
CA ASP A 719 1.39 47.34 -1.02
C ASP A 719 1.73 45.84 -1.03
N PRO A 720 2.33 45.30 -2.10
CA PRO A 720 2.69 43.88 -2.17
C PRO A 720 3.53 43.41 -0.99
N SER A 721 4.37 44.28 -0.42
CA SER A 721 5.22 43.95 0.72
C SER A 721 4.46 43.77 2.03
N TYR A 722 3.20 44.24 2.11
CA TYR A 722 2.32 44.03 3.26
C TYR A 722 1.59 42.69 3.18
N CYS A 723 1.61 42.03 2.02
CA CYS A 723 1.00 40.72 1.85
C CYS A 723 1.87 39.62 2.45
N LEU A 724 1.40 39.09 3.59
CA LEU A 724 2.08 38.10 4.42
C LEU A 724 1.25 36.80 4.48
N PRO A 725 1.12 36.05 3.37
CA PRO A 725 0.26 34.87 3.32
C PRO A 725 0.57 33.84 4.41
N GLY A 726 1.85 33.69 4.77
CA GLY A 726 2.26 32.81 5.87
C GLY A 726 1.70 33.25 7.24
N PHE A 727 1.55 34.55 7.50
CA PHE A 727 0.91 35.02 8.75
C PHE A 727 -0.60 34.85 8.67
N PHE A 728 -1.19 35.12 7.51
CA PHE A 728 -2.63 35.01 7.30
C PHE A 728 -3.12 33.56 7.41
N GLU A 729 -2.31 32.58 7.02
CA GLU A 729 -2.57 31.16 7.30
C GLU A 729 -2.72 30.91 8.81
N LEU A 730 -1.82 31.48 9.61
CA LEU A 730 -1.87 31.32 11.06
C LEU A 730 -3.11 32.01 11.64
N TRP A 731 -3.47 33.21 11.17
CA TRP A 731 -4.67 33.91 11.62
C TRP A 731 -5.95 33.17 11.23
N ALA A 732 -6.00 32.55 10.05
CA ALA A 732 -7.11 31.70 9.63
C ALA A 732 -7.35 30.53 10.59
N ARG A 733 -6.29 30.07 11.29
CA ARG A 733 -6.36 28.97 12.26
C ARG A 733 -6.59 29.44 13.69
N TRP A 734 -6.06 30.60 14.07
CA TRP A 734 -6.00 31.04 15.47
C TRP A 734 -6.99 32.14 15.81
N SER A 735 -7.51 32.88 14.83
CA SER A 735 -8.53 33.91 15.09
C SER A 735 -9.81 33.30 15.68
N ASN A 736 -10.41 34.00 16.65
CA ASN A 736 -11.73 33.66 17.19
C ASN A 736 -12.87 34.53 16.62
N SER A 737 -12.54 35.43 15.68
CA SER A 737 -13.48 36.36 15.04
C SER A 737 -13.18 36.46 13.55
N ASN A 738 -14.22 36.69 12.74
CA ASN A 738 -14.11 36.76 11.27
C ASN A 738 -13.41 35.53 10.63
N THR A 739 -13.56 34.35 11.21
CA THR A 739 -12.80 33.13 10.83
C THR A 739 -12.97 32.76 9.36
N SER A 740 -14.17 32.88 8.81
CA SER A 740 -14.45 32.63 7.39
C SER A 740 -13.81 33.66 6.45
N PHE A 741 -13.60 34.90 6.92
CA PHE A 741 -12.88 35.93 6.18
C PHE A 741 -11.39 35.59 6.14
N TRP A 742 -10.79 35.32 7.31
CA TRP A 742 -9.37 35.02 7.42
C TRP A 742 -8.98 33.78 6.61
N ALA A 743 -9.83 32.75 6.55
CA ALA A 743 -9.60 31.57 5.71
C ALA A 743 -9.40 31.86 4.21
N GLN A 744 -9.86 33.02 3.71
CA GLN A 744 -9.72 33.40 2.30
C GLN A 744 -8.48 34.28 2.03
N THR A 745 -7.94 34.93 3.07
CA THR A 745 -6.87 35.94 2.92
C THR A 745 -5.50 35.40 2.47
N PRO A 746 -5.06 34.16 2.80
CA PRO A 746 -3.76 33.66 2.34
C PRO A 746 -3.69 33.54 0.82
N GLU A 747 -4.73 32.96 0.21
CA GLU A 747 -4.75 32.72 -1.23
C GLU A 747 -4.80 34.03 -2.02
N THR A 748 -5.62 35.00 -1.58
CA THR A 748 -5.69 36.30 -2.24
C THR A 748 -4.35 37.04 -2.16
N ALA A 749 -3.64 36.97 -1.03
CA ALA A 749 -2.31 37.55 -0.86
C ALA A 749 -1.26 36.89 -1.79
N ARG A 750 -1.29 35.56 -1.96
CA ARG A 750 -0.41 34.84 -2.91
C ARG A 750 -0.69 35.26 -4.36
N VAL A 751 -1.96 35.37 -4.74
CA VAL A 751 -2.37 35.85 -6.06
C VAL A 751 -1.90 37.28 -6.32
N LEU A 752 -2.02 38.19 -5.33
CA LEU A 752 -1.51 39.55 -5.49
C LEU A 752 0.01 39.57 -5.67
N LEU A 753 0.77 38.84 -4.86
CA LEU A 753 2.23 38.75 -4.98
C LEU A 753 2.62 38.25 -6.38
N LYS A 754 1.98 37.18 -6.86
CA LYS A 754 2.17 36.70 -8.23
C LYS A 754 1.92 37.79 -9.28
N ASN A 755 0.77 38.45 -9.20
CA ASN A 755 0.36 39.40 -10.24
C ASN A 755 1.16 40.71 -10.21
N SER A 756 1.67 41.10 -9.03
CA SER A 756 2.52 42.27 -8.87
C SER A 756 3.99 42.01 -9.15
N SER A 757 4.42 40.75 -9.22
CA SER A 757 5.76 40.38 -9.70
C SER A 757 5.81 40.48 -11.23
N HIS A 758 6.75 41.26 -11.76
CA HIS A 758 6.93 41.37 -13.20
C HIS A 758 7.36 40.02 -13.80
N PRO A 759 6.69 39.52 -14.86
CA PRO A 759 6.84 38.13 -15.33
C PRO A 759 8.23 37.78 -15.90
N THR A 760 9.08 38.78 -16.17
CA THR A 760 10.46 38.57 -16.65
C THR A 760 11.52 38.90 -15.61
N THR A 761 11.37 40.02 -14.91
CA THR A 761 12.39 40.51 -13.97
C THR A 761 12.14 40.04 -12.54
N GLY A 762 10.93 39.58 -12.23
CA GLY A 762 10.50 39.21 -10.88
C GLY A 762 10.37 40.40 -9.92
N LEU A 763 10.62 41.63 -10.38
CA LEU A 763 10.53 42.85 -9.57
C LEU A 763 9.08 43.14 -9.20
N PHE A 764 8.88 43.59 -7.97
CA PHE A 764 7.61 44.07 -7.43
C PHE A 764 7.59 45.60 -7.39
N PRO A 765 6.45 46.28 -7.59
CA PRO A 765 6.33 47.69 -7.25
C PRO A 765 6.22 47.85 -5.73
N ASP A 766 6.54 49.04 -5.22
CA ASP A 766 6.23 49.36 -3.81
C ASP A 766 4.71 49.37 -3.60
N TYR A 767 3.94 50.10 -4.42
CA TYR A 767 2.47 50.11 -4.31
C TYR A 767 1.82 49.50 -5.54
N SER A 768 0.69 48.81 -5.34
CA SER A 768 -0.09 48.22 -6.42
C SER A 768 -1.59 48.42 -6.23
N SER A 769 -2.33 48.38 -7.33
CA SER A 769 -3.77 48.14 -7.28
C SER A 769 -4.03 46.70 -6.81
N PHE A 770 -5.26 46.38 -6.40
CA PHE A 770 -5.62 45.04 -5.90
C PHE A 770 -5.52 43.93 -6.97
N ASP A 771 -5.43 44.28 -8.25
CA ASP A 771 -5.17 43.32 -9.34
C ASP A 771 -3.67 42.98 -9.51
N GLY A 772 -2.79 43.71 -8.82
CA GLY A 772 -1.33 43.58 -8.88
C GLY A 772 -0.63 44.61 -9.76
N SER A 773 -1.36 45.46 -10.51
CA SER A 773 -0.73 46.46 -11.37
C SER A 773 0.00 47.56 -10.56
N PRO A 774 1.22 47.98 -10.96
CA PRO A 774 1.94 49.06 -10.29
C PRO A 774 1.11 50.33 -10.18
N PHE A 775 1.08 50.95 -9.01
CA PHE A 775 0.22 52.09 -8.73
C PHE A 775 1.01 53.25 -8.11
N ASN A 776 0.75 54.48 -8.57
CA ASN A 776 1.23 55.68 -7.91
C ASN A 776 0.04 56.57 -7.52
N PRO A 777 -0.20 56.80 -6.22
CA PRO A 777 -1.24 57.72 -5.77
C PRO A 777 -0.97 59.14 -6.26
N SER A 778 -2.02 59.89 -6.61
CA SER A 778 -1.91 61.26 -7.15
C SER A 778 -1.24 62.25 -6.19
N TRP A 779 -1.33 61.99 -4.88
CA TRP A 779 -0.71 62.80 -3.83
C TRP A 779 0.79 62.53 -3.66
N LYS A 780 1.32 61.43 -4.20
CA LYS A 780 2.72 61.02 -4.05
C LYS A 780 3.52 61.48 -5.27
N THR A 781 4.03 62.72 -5.19
CA THR A 781 4.72 63.42 -6.30
C THR A 781 6.24 63.47 -6.14
N ASP A 782 6.73 63.19 -4.94
CA ASP A 782 8.14 63.16 -4.52
C ASP A 782 8.78 61.78 -4.67
N TYR A 783 7.98 60.76 -5.01
CA TYR A 783 8.37 59.36 -5.00
C TYR A 783 7.54 58.57 -6.01
N ASP A 784 8.18 57.75 -6.86
CA ASP A 784 7.46 56.86 -7.77
C ASP A 784 7.25 55.47 -7.15
N ALA A 785 6.06 55.24 -6.59
CA ALA A 785 5.72 53.98 -5.93
C ALA A 785 5.48 52.80 -6.89
N LYS A 786 5.49 53.02 -8.21
CA LYS A 786 5.40 51.93 -9.20
C LYS A 786 6.71 51.15 -9.35
N ARG A 787 7.80 51.67 -8.78
CA ARG A 787 9.16 51.11 -8.91
C ARG A 787 9.43 50.10 -7.80
N TYR A 788 10.37 49.18 -8.04
CA TYR A 788 10.96 48.35 -7.00
C TYR A 788 11.91 49.20 -6.18
N GLN A 789 11.57 49.50 -4.94
CA GLN A 789 12.37 50.38 -4.10
C GLN A 789 12.52 49.87 -2.66
N TYR A 790 11.93 50.58 -1.68
CA TYR A 790 12.17 50.31 -0.28
C TYR A 790 11.22 49.22 0.22
N ASP A 791 9.92 49.42 0.05
CA ASP A 791 8.90 48.49 0.53
C ASP A 791 8.98 47.15 -0.21
N ALA A 792 9.09 47.20 -1.56
CA ALA A 792 9.11 46.04 -2.43
C ALA A 792 10.21 45.02 -2.11
N MET A 793 11.29 45.41 -1.43
CA MET A 793 12.37 44.48 -1.07
C MET A 793 11.89 43.33 -0.19
N ARG A 794 10.88 43.57 0.67
CA ARG A 794 10.34 42.55 1.59
C ARG A 794 9.48 41.51 0.87
N CYS A 795 9.10 41.72 -0.39
CA CYS A 795 8.32 40.72 -1.14
C CYS A 795 9.07 39.38 -1.25
N ALA A 796 10.39 39.40 -1.46
CA ALA A 796 11.21 38.19 -1.50
C ALA A 796 11.26 37.47 -0.15
N LEU A 797 11.34 38.24 0.95
CA LEU A 797 11.25 37.73 2.32
C LEU A 797 9.91 37.02 2.54
N ASN A 798 8.80 37.67 2.19
CA ASN A 798 7.45 37.15 2.41
C ASN A 798 7.17 35.90 1.58
N VAL A 799 7.55 35.92 0.29
CA VAL A 799 7.39 34.76 -0.62
C VAL A 799 8.21 33.57 -0.14
N GLY A 800 9.48 33.78 0.19
CA GLY A 800 10.35 32.71 0.68
C GLY A 800 9.90 32.12 2.02
N MET A 801 9.44 32.97 2.94
CA MET A 801 8.89 32.54 4.25
C MET A 801 7.61 31.71 4.09
N ASP A 802 6.63 32.16 3.29
CA ASP A 802 5.40 31.41 3.04
C ASP A 802 5.67 30.07 2.32
N TYR A 803 6.57 30.09 1.33
CA TYR A 803 7.04 28.86 0.69
C TYR A 803 7.62 27.89 1.71
N HIS A 804 8.52 28.36 2.58
CA HIS A 804 9.15 27.51 3.57
C HIS A 804 8.14 26.89 4.55
N TRP A 805 7.18 27.69 5.02
CA TRP A 805 6.23 27.30 6.04
C TRP A 805 5.10 26.40 5.53
N PHE A 806 4.52 26.70 4.37
CA PHE A 806 3.29 26.04 3.92
C PHE A 806 3.41 25.31 2.59
N ARG A 807 4.26 25.77 1.66
CA ARG A 807 4.37 25.21 0.29
C ARG A 807 3.03 25.14 -0.46
N SER A 808 2.13 26.10 -0.24
CA SER A 808 0.80 26.10 -0.86
C SER A 808 0.80 26.59 -2.32
N ASP A 809 1.79 27.40 -2.74
CA ASP A 809 1.86 27.98 -4.09
C ASP A 809 3.26 27.81 -4.73
N THR A 810 3.81 26.61 -4.61
CA THR A 810 5.23 26.36 -4.92
C THR A 810 5.65 26.77 -6.32
N THR A 811 4.80 26.62 -7.32
CA THR A 811 5.12 26.91 -8.73
C THR A 811 5.24 28.41 -9.00
N ASN A 812 4.27 29.23 -8.56
CA ASN A 812 4.34 30.66 -8.82
C ASN A 812 5.44 31.30 -7.95
N GLN A 813 5.60 30.85 -6.71
CA GLN A 813 6.64 31.33 -5.80
C GLN A 813 8.05 31.04 -6.33
N GLU A 814 8.29 29.84 -6.84
CA GLU A 814 9.56 29.50 -7.50
C GLU A 814 9.80 30.40 -8.71
N GLN A 815 8.79 30.60 -9.57
CA GLN A 815 8.95 31.42 -10.77
C GLN A 815 9.27 32.89 -10.43
N MET A 816 8.55 33.47 -9.46
CA MET A 816 8.81 34.84 -8.98
C MET A 816 10.24 35.00 -8.49
N MET A 817 10.69 34.09 -7.61
CA MET A 817 12.01 34.17 -7.00
C MET A 817 13.12 33.84 -8.02
N LEU A 818 12.92 32.87 -8.91
CA LEU A 818 13.87 32.59 -9.97
C LEU A 818 14.09 33.82 -10.86
N ASN A 819 13.02 34.52 -11.25
CA ASN A 819 13.12 35.73 -12.06
C ASN A 819 13.83 36.86 -11.31
N LEU A 820 13.42 37.14 -10.07
CA LEU A 820 13.98 38.22 -9.25
C LEU A 820 15.48 38.02 -8.98
N LEU A 821 15.84 36.81 -8.55
CA LEU A 821 17.22 36.47 -8.20
C LEU A 821 18.10 36.39 -9.46
N SER A 822 17.57 35.90 -10.58
CA SER A 822 18.31 35.93 -11.85
C SER A 822 18.51 37.37 -12.36
N PHE A 823 17.50 38.24 -12.19
CA PHE A 823 17.59 39.64 -12.58
C PHE A 823 18.71 40.38 -11.83
N PHE A 824 18.71 40.34 -10.50
CA PHE A 824 19.74 41.03 -9.70
C PHE A 824 21.15 40.49 -9.98
N LYS A 825 21.30 39.17 -10.17
CA LYS A 825 22.55 38.58 -10.62
C LYS A 825 22.98 39.12 -11.98
N SER A 826 22.07 39.21 -12.95
CA SER A 826 22.37 39.76 -14.29
C SER A 826 22.80 41.22 -14.27
N LYS A 827 22.39 41.99 -13.26
CA LYS A 827 22.80 43.38 -13.03
C LYS A 827 24.05 43.51 -12.17
N ASN A 828 24.73 42.39 -11.87
CA ASN A 828 25.91 42.33 -11.03
C ASN A 828 25.71 43.02 -9.67
N TYR A 829 24.48 42.99 -9.14
CA TYR A 829 24.13 43.60 -7.85
C TYR A 829 24.51 45.09 -7.76
N ALA A 830 24.58 45.80 -8.89
CA ALA A 830 25.05 47.19 -8.92
C ALA A 830 24.06 48.16 -8.26
N ASN A 831 22.77 47.95 -8.50
CA ASN A 831 21.70 48.83 -8.06
C ASN A 831 20.64 48.06 -7.27
N GLY A 832 19.95 48.77 -6.39
CA GLY A 832 18.90 48.22 -5.53
C GLY A 832 17.49 48.67 -5.92
N GLN A 833 17.37 49.62 -6.84
CA GLN A 833 16.09 50.20 -7.25
C GLN A 833 15.98 50.20 -8.77
N TYR A 834 14.79 49.87 -9.27
CA TYR A 834 14.51 49.75 -10.69
C TYR A 834 13.05 50.09 -10.96
N ASP A 835 12.76 50.50 -12.20
CA ASP A 835 11.39 50.43 -12.70
C ASP A 835 10.90 48.99 -12.69
N TRP A 836 9.58 48.78 -12.68
CA TRP A 836 8.98 47.45 -12.58
C TRP A 836 9.47 46.48 -13.67
N ASP A 837 9.75 46.99 -14.87
CA ASP A 837 10.30 46.25 -16.02
C ASP A 837 11.84 46.09 -15.99
N GLY A 838 12.51 46.64 -14.98
CA GLY A 838 13.97 46.63 -14.82
C GLY A 838 14.70 47.83 -15.42
N GLY A 839 13.98 48.84 -15.93
CA GLY A 839 14.53 50.11 -16.42
C GLY A 839 15.03 51.05 -15.32
N ASN A 840 15.66 52.16 -15.73
CA ASN A 840 16.09 53.29 -14.89
C ASN A 840 16.71 52.89 -13.54
N PRO A 841 17.89 52.23 -13.53
CA PRO A 841 18.50 51.76 -12.29
C PRO A 841 18.93 52.92 -11.36
N SER A 842 18.66 52.79 -10.06
CA SER A 842 19.11 53.73 -9.02
C SER A 842 19.42 53.04 -7.70
N GLY A 843 19.99 53.78 -6.74
CA GLY A 843 20.36 53.25 -5.42
C GLY A 843 21.41 52.14 -5.49
N THR A 844 21.66 51.48 -4.36
CA THR A 844 22.63 50.39 -4.22
C THR A 844 21.95 49.12 -3.73
N TYR A 845 22.49 47.97 -4.13
CA TYR A 845 22.08 46.68 -3.58
C TYR A 845 22.53 46.60 -2.12
N ASN A 846 21.60 46.81 -1.20
CA ASN A 846 21.87 46.96 0.23
C ASN A 846 21.67 45.67 1.03
N GLU A 847 21.97 45.73 2.33
CA GLU A 847 21.93 44.59 3.25
C GLU A 847 20.53 44.01 3.44
N GLY A 848 19.50 44.86 3.37
CA GLY A 848 18.10 44.43 3.44
C GLY A 848 17.71 43.61 2.21
N ILE A 849 18.09 44.06 1.02
CA ILE A 849 17.87 43.31 -0.23
C ILE A 849 18.68 42.00 -0.22
N ALA A 850 19.94 42.03 0.26
CA ALA A 850 20.74 40.81 0.44
C ALA A 850 20.05 39.79 1.35
N GLY A 851 19.47 40.25 2.46
CA GLY A 851 18.67 39.46 3.38
C GLY A 851 17.44 38.86 2.70
N ALA A 852 16.54 39.72 2.21
CA ALA A 852 15.25 39.29 1.67
C ALA A 852 15.40 38.33 0.48
N ASN A 853 16.36 38.61 -0.41
CA ASN A 853 16.68 37.71 -1.52
C ASN A 853 17.28 36.38 -1.03
N GLY A 854 18.04 36.39 0.08
CA GLY A 854 18.51 35.18 0.75
C GLY A 854 17.36 34.30 1.25
N VAL A 855 16.28 34.89 1.76
CA VAL A 855 15.07 34.12 2.14
C VAL A 855 14.32 33.62 0.92
N GLY A 856 14.27 34.40 -0.17
CA GLY A 856 13.71 33.98 -1.45
C GLY A 856 14.31 32.69 -2.00
N VAL A 857 15.53 32.33 -1.58
CA VAL A 857 16.18 31.05 -1.91
C VAL A 857 15.37 29.83 -1.47
N PHE A 858 14.54 29.93 -0.43
CA PHE A 858 13.66 28.81 -0.03
C PHE A 858 12.79 28.29 -1.19
N ALA A 859 12.40 29.17 -2.12
CA ALA A 859 11.55 28.84 -3.26
C ALA A 859 12.33 28.30 -4.48
N LEU A 860 13.66 28.31 -4.47
CA LEU A 860 14.49 27.78 -5.57
C LEU A 860 14.69 26.27 -5.41
N ARG A 861 13.89 25.45 -6.10
CA ARG A 861 13.98 23.98 -5.97
C ARG A 861 15.17 23.37 -6.70
N ASN A 862 15.56 23.95 -7.84
CA ASN A 862 16.49 23.32 -8.78
C ASN A 862 17.64 24.26 -9.21
N ASN A 863 18.06 25.20 -8.36
CA ASN A 863 19.14 26.15 -8.69
C ASN A 863 20.12 26.38 -7.53
N ASN A 864 20.80 25.30 -7.14
CA ASN A 864 21.71 25.29 -5.98
C ASN A 864 22.87 26.28 -6.11
N ALA A 865 23.35 26.54 -7.34
CA ALA A 865 24.41 27.52 -7.57
C ALA A 865 23.93 28.95 -7.28
N LEU A 866 22.73 29.30 -7.75
CA LEU A 866 22.12 30.60 -7.45
C LEU A 866 21.81 30.72 -5.95
N ALA A 867 21.27 29.66 -5.34
CA ALA A 867 21.02 29.58 -3.90
C ALA A 867 22.29 29.85 -3.08
N ALA A 868 23.37 29.10 -3.34
CA ALA A 868 24.64 29.23 -2.63
C ALA A 868 25.28 30.61 -2.84
N GLU A 869 25.15 31.22 -4.03
CA GLU A 869 25.64 32.57 -4.29
C GLU A 869 24.95 33.63 -3.42
N TYR A 870 23.61 33.60 -3.36
CA TYR A 870 22.83 34.53 -2.55
C TYR A 870 23.09 34.34 -1.05
N LEU A 871 23.21 33.09 -0.59
CA LEU A 871 23.49 32.78 0.81
C LEU A 871 24.93 33.14 1.20
N THR A 872 25.91 32.93 0.31
CA THR A 872 27.29 33.39 0.52
C THR A 872 27.36 34.91 0.62
N ARG A 873 26.65 35.61 -0.27
CA ARG A 873 26.57 37.08 -0.26
C ARG A 873 25.94 37.59 1.04
N LEU A 874 24.82 37.00 1.46
CA LEU A 874 24.17 37.33 2.73
C LEU A 874 25.11 37.08 3.92
N TRP A 875 25.76 35.91 3.97
CA TRP A 875 26.68 35.56 5.06
C TRP A 875 27.85 36.54 5.21
N ASN A 876 28.41 36.98 4.08
CA ASN A 876 29.53 37.91 4.03
C ASN A 876 29.10 39.38 4.17
N THR A 877 27.80 39.66 4.15
CA THR A 877 27.28 41.00 4.39
C THR A 877 27.49 41.37 5.86
N ASN A 878 28.05 42.55 6.09
CA ASN A 878 28.18 43.10 7.43
C ASN A 878 26.86 43.76 7.84
N PRO A 879 26.40 43.61 9.10
CA PRO A 879 25.22 44.34 9.57
C PRO A 879 25.40 45.85 9.36
N PRO A 880 24.39 46.58 8.81
CA PRO A 880 24.55 47.99 8.48
C PRO A 880 24.87 48.85 9.70
N THR A 881 25.62 49.93 9.47
CA THR A 881 26.02 50.93 10.47
C THR A 881 25.64 52.35 9.99
N GLY A 882 25.89 53.36 10.82
CA GLY A 882 25.62 54.75 10.45
C GLY A 882 24.14 55.11 10.45
N GLN A 883 23.79 56.25 9.84
CA GLN A 883 22.46 56.86 9.95
C GLN A 883 21.31 55.99 9.40
N TRP A 884 21.55 55.23 8.33
CA TRP A 884 20.52 54.46 7.63
C TRP A 884 20.41 52.98 8.06
N ARG A 885 20.97 52.63 9.21
CA ARG A 885 21.06 51.23 9.68
C ARG A 885 19.76 50.61 10.18
N TYR A 886 18.72 51.41 10.36
CA TYR A 886 17.44 50.93 10.89
C TYR A 886 16.73 50.01 9.89
N TYR A 887 16.27 50.54 8.77
CA TYR A 887 15.38 49.81 7.86
C TYR A 887 16.06 48.57 7.25
N ASN A 888 17.17 48.79 6.55
CA ASN A 888 17.97 47.71 5.97
C ASN A 888 18.40 46.69 7.04
N GLY A 889 18.70 47.16 8.25
CA GLY A 889 19.15 46.32 9.36
C GLY A 889 18.06 45.41 9.91
N MET A 890 16.83 45.90 10.04
CA MET A 890 15.72 45.08 10.52
C MET A 890 15.32 44.01 9.50
N VAL A 891 15.22 44.36 8.21
CA VAL A 891 14.96 43.38 7.14
C VAL A 891 16.09 42.35 7.06
N TYR A 892 17.34 42.78 7.15
CA TYR A 892 18.51 41.90 7.23
C TYR A 892 18.40 40.94 8.43
N PHE A 893 18.04 41.43 9.62
CA PHE A 893 17.98 40.59 10.81
C PHE A 893 16.86 39.53 10.72
N LEU A 894 15.64 39.93 10.31
CA LEU A 894 14.55 38.98 10.08
C LEU A 894 14.95 37.92 9.04
N SER A 895 15.67 38.32 7.99
CA SER A 895 16.16 37.42 6.95
C SER A 895 17.23 36.46 7.45
N MET A 896 18.18 36.93 8.27
CA MET A 896 19.18 36.09 8.90
C MET A 896 18.55 35.01 9.77
N LEU A 897 17.50 35.34 10.54
CA LEU A 897 16.76 34.35 11.33
C LEU A 897 16.09 33.29 10.46
N ASN A 898 15.49 33.70 9.33
CA ASN A 898 14.86 32.78 8.38
C ASN A 898 15.90 31.82 7.77
N CYS A 899 16.98 32.35 7.20
CA CYS A 899 18.02 31.53 6.56
C CYS A 899 18.77 30.62 7.56
N ALA A 900 18.81 30.99 8.85
CA ALA A 900 19.39 30.18 9.92
C ALA A 900 18.44 29.08 10.46
N GLY A 901 17.21 28.95 9.95
CA GLY A 901 16.21 28.03 10.50
C GLY A 901 15.71 28.43 11.90
N MET A 902 15.92 29.68 12.30
CA MET A 902 15.57 30.22 13.63
C MET A 902 14.28 31.04 13.62
N PHE A 903 13.72 31.35 12.44
CA PHE A 903 12.42 31.99 12.30
C PHE A 903 11.32 30.92 12.18
N LYS A 904 10.71 30.56 13.32
CA LYS A 904 9.81 29.42 13.46
C LYS A 904 8.37 29.83 13.72
N ILE A 905 7.44 28.91 13.46
CA ILE A 905 6.06 28.99 13.91
C ILE A 905 6.00 28.38 15.31
N TYR A 906 5.60 29.19 16.29
CA TYR A 906 5.23 28.69 17.62
C TYR A 906 3.74 28.37 17.60
N LYS A 907 3.38 27.09 17.58
CA LYS A 907 1.99 26.60 17.58
C LYS A 907 1.40 26.64 18.99
N PRO A 908 0.08 26.79 19.17
CA PRO A 908 -0.56 26.70 20.48
C PRO A 908 -0.14 25.41 21.19
N ALA A 909 0.12 25.50 22.51
CA ALA A 909 0.38 24.32 23.31
C ALA A 909 -0.79 23.34 23.19
N CYS A 910 -0.48 22.15 22.72
CA CYS A 910 -1.46 21.13 22.43
C CYS A 910 -1.97 20.51 23.75
N THR A 911 -3.21 20.80 24.15
CA THR A 911 -3.86 20.10 25.26
C THR A 911 -4.43 18.78 24.71
N PRO A 912 -3.92 17.60 25.10
CA PRO A 912 -4.44 16.34 24.60
C PRO A 912 -5.93 16.21 24.96
N PRO A 913 -6.80 15.87 23.99
CA PRO A 913 -8.20 15.56 24.31
C PRO A 913 -8.27 14.33 25.22
N ALA A 914 -9.41 14.12 25.88
CA ALA A 914 -9.64 12.89 26.65
C ALA A 914 -9.47 11.65 25.75
N SER A 915 -9.00 10.51 26.30
CA SER A 915 -8.90 9.28 25.52
C SER A 915 -10.27 8.80 25.01
N PRO A 916 -10.32 8.10 23.86
CA PRO A 916 -11.58 7.56 23.32
C PRO A 916 -12.19 6.50 24.25
N ILE A 917 -13.51 6.32 24.14
CA ILE A 917 -14.27 5.34 24.93
C ILE A 917 -14.23 3.99 24.22
N VAL A 918 -13.93 2.93 24.96
CA VAL A 918 -13.79 1.56 24.44
C VAL A 918 -14.51 0.55 25.32
N THR A 919 -14.87 -0.61 24.76
CA THR A 919 -15.32 -1.79 25.51
C THR A 919 -14.14 -2.73 25.72
N SER A 920 -13.89 -3.17 26.96
CA SER A 920 -12.77 -4.06 27.31
C SER A 920 -13.06 -4.82 28.62
N PRO A 921 -12.68 -6.11 28.76
CA PRO A 921 -12.05 -6.93 27.73
C PRO A 921 -13.03 -7.37 26.64
N ILE A 922 -12.50 -7.76 25.49
CA ILE A 922 -13.23 -8.45 24.42
C ILE A 922 -12.78 -9.90 24.40
N GLU A 923 -13.73 -10.83 24.41
CA GLU A 923 -13.47 -12.26 24.55
C GLU A 923 -13.81 -13.02 23.26
N TYR A 924 -12.92 -13.93 22.86
CA TYR A 924 -13.14 -14.84 21.74
C TYR A 924 -12.65 -16.25 22.07
N CYS A 925 -13.19 -17.21 21.34
CA CYS A 925 -12.65 -18.57 21.29
C CYS A 925 -11.54 -18.67 20.25
N GLN A 926 -10.62 -19.61 20.46
CA GLN A 926 -9.53 -19.82 19.51
C GLN A 926 -10.07 -20.15 18.12
N ASN A 927 -9.58 -19.41 17.12
CA ASN A 927 -10.04 -19.46 15.72
C ASN A 927 -11.49 -18.97 15.49
N ALA A 928 -12.13 -18.35 16.49
CA ALA A 928 -13.41 -17.68 16.26
C ALA A 928 -13.23 -16.49 15.32
N THR A 929 -14.22 -16.22 14.48
CA THR A 929 -14.20 -15.03 13.60
C THR A 929 -14.32 -13.78 14.47
N ALA A 930 -13.29 -12.94 14.49
CA ALA A 930 -13.32 -11.65 15.18
C ALA A 930 -13.81 -10.54 14.26
N THR A 931 -14.45 -9.54 14.86
CA THR A 931 -14.84 -8.29 14.19
C THR A 931 -13.79 -7.21 14.48
N ALA A 932 -13.74 -6.18 13.63
CA ALA A 932 -12.88 -5.02 13.88
C ALA A 932 -13.20 -4.40 15.26
N LEU A 933 -12.16 -3.97 15.98
CA LEU A 933 -12.32 -3.28 17.26
C LEU A 933 -13.10 -1.97 17.07
N THR A 934 -13.85 -1.58 18.08
CA THR A 934 -14.64 -0.34 18.05
C THR A 934 -14.26 0.59 19.20
N ALA A 935 -14.28 1.88 18.94
CA ALA A 935 -14.05 2.94 19.90
C ALA A 935 -14.87 4.17 19.50
N ASN A 936 -15.34 4.93 20.49
CA ASN A 936 -16.04 6.18 20.26
C ASN A 936 -15.08 7.36 20.51
N GLY A 937 -14.79 8.12 19.45
CA GLY A 937 -13.92 9.30 19.46
C GLY A 937 -13.75 9.88 18.04
N GLN A 938 -12.95 10.94 17.89
CA GLN A 938 -12.69 11.61 16.60
C GLN A 938 -11.31 11.27 16.04
N ASN A 939 -11.17 11.12 14.72
CA ASN A 939 -9.87 10.88 14.06
C ASN A 939 -9.04 9.78 14.75
N LEU A 940 -9.67 8.62 14.96
CA LEU A 940 -9.10 7.56 15.77
C LEU A 940 -7.82 6.99 15.15
N LYS A 941 -6.82 6.71 15.99
CA LYS A 941 -5.64 5.94 15.59
C LYS A 941 -5.45 4.73 16.50
N TRP A 942 -5.16 3.60 15.88
CA TRP A 942 -5.05 2.30 16.52
C TRP A 942 -3.61 1.82 16.55
N TYR A 943 -3.23 1.19 17.66
CA TYR A 943 -1.88 0.77 17.97
C TYR A 943 -1.87 -0.62 18.59
N THR A 944 -0.76 -1.34 18.41
CA THR A 944 -0.50 -2.66 19.00
C THR A 944 0.46 -2.60 20.20
N ALA A 945 0.90 -1.41 20.59
CA ALA A 945 1.82 -1.18 21.71
C ALA A 945 1.32 -0.04 22.62
N ALA A 946 1.69 -0.08 23.89
CA ALA A 946 1.31 0.94 24.87
C ALA A 946 1.98 2.31 24.60
N THR A 947 3.17 2.30 24.02
CA THR A 947 3.96 3.48 23.63
C THR A 947 4.69 3.20 22.31
N GLY A 948 5.02 4.24 21.54
CA GLY A 948 5.68 4.11 20.23
C GLY A 948 4.83 3.42 19.15
N GLY A 949 5.43 3.09 18.00
CA GLY A 949 4.74 2.49 16.84
C GLY A 949 3.86 3.48 16.06
N SER A 950 3.56 3.14 14.81
CA SER A 950 2.72 3.96 13.93
C SER A 950 1.24 3.66 14.14
N GLY A 951 0.44 4.72 14.30
CA GLY A 951 -1.01 4.60 14.45
C GLY A 951 -1.71 4.37 13.12
N SER A 952 -2.62 3.41 13.08
CA SER A 952 -3.48 3.13 11.92
C SER A 952 -4.81 3.86 12.07
N SER A 953 -5.30 4.53 11.04
CA SER A 953 -6.67 5.08 11.03
C SER A 953 -7.74 3.99 10.89
N THR A 954 -7.35 2.78 10.48
CA THR A 954 -8.23 1.61 10.38
C THR A 954 -8.17 0.80 11.67
N ALA A 955 -9.34 0.47 12.22
CA ALA A 955 -9.45 -0.39 13.39
C ALA A 955 -8.93 -1.81 13.10
N PRO A 956 -8.10 -2.39 13.97
CA PRO A 956 -7.57 -3.72 13.74
C PRO A 956 -8.67 -4.77 13.94
N ILE A 957 -8.63 -5.83 13.13
CA ILE A 957 -9.38 -7.07 13.37
C ILE A 957 -8.47 -7.99 14.18
N PRO A 958 -8.82 -8.33 15.43
CA PRO A 958 -7.95 -9.12 16.28
C PRO A 958 -7.71 -10.55 15.75
N ASN A 959 -6.47 -11.05 15.89
CA ASN A 959 -6.14 -12.45 15.58
C ASN A 959 -6.54 -13.35 16.77
N THR A 960 -7.40 -14.33 16.52
CA THR A 960 -7.92 -15.28 17.53
C THR A 960 -7.22 -16.64 17.50
N ASN A 961 -6.16 -16.83 16.70
CA ASN A 961 -5.53 -18.15 16.54
C ASN A 961 -4.58 -18.50 17.70
N VAL A 962 -4.11 -17.49 18.44
CA VAL A 962 -3.18 -17.64 19.56
C VAL A 962 -3.94 -17.43 20.87
N VAL A 963 -3.95 -18.45 21.71
CA VAL A 963 -4.56 -18.40 23.05
C VAL A 963 -3.77 -17.45 23.94
N GLY A 964 -4.48 -16.66 24.75
CA GLY A 964 -3.89 -15.72 25.68
C GLY A 964 -4.49 -14.33 25.59
N THR A 965 -3.82 -13.35 26.22
CA THR A 965 -4.25 -11.95 26.21
C THR A 965 -3.35 -11.13 25.30
N THR A 966 -3.95 -10.44 24.32
CA THR A 966 -3.27 -9.46 23.49
C THR A 966 -3.90 -8.08 23.72
N SER A 967 -3.08 -7.04 23.84
CA SER A 967 -3.58 -5.69 24.08
C SER A 967 -3.48 -4.83 22.82
N TYR A 968 -4.55 -4.09 22.54
CA TYR A 968 -4.58 -3.03 21.55
C TYR A 968 -4.77 -1.69 22.25
N TYR A 969 -4.46 -0.61 21.54
CA TYR A 969 -4.56 0.73 22.07
C TYR A 969 -5.14 1.65 21.03
N VAL A 970 -5.90 2.65 21.45
CA VAL A 970 -6.53 3.61 20.54
C VAL A 970 -6.49 5.01 21.13
N THR A 971 -6.20 6.00 20.29
CA THR A 971 -6.24 7.43 20.61
C THR A 971 -7.31 8.11 19.77
N GLN A 972 -7.65 9.35 20.14
CA GLN A 972 -8.43 10.26 19.30
C GLN A 972 -7.65 11.56 19.10
N SER A 973 -7.90 12.25 17.98
CA SER A 973 -7.32 13.57 17.72
C SER A 973 -8.38 14.64 17.53
N ILE A 974 -8.28 15.72 18.31
CA ILE A 974 -9.12 16.92 18.23
C ILE A 974 -8.19 18.11 18.04
N ASP A 975 -8.46 18.97 17.05
CA ASP A 975 -7.67 20.16 16.73
C ASP A 975 -6.15 19.93 16.54
N GLY A 976 -5.80 18.76 15.98
CA GLY A 976 -4.40 18.37 15.75
C GLY A 976 -3.70 17.80 17.00
N CYS A 977 -4.42 17.68 18.11
CA CYS A 977 -3.93 17.13 19.37
C CYS A 977 -4.40 15.71 19.60
N GLU A 978 -3.47 14.78 19.77
CA GLU A 978 -3.74 13.37 20.00
C GLU A 978 -3.84 13.06 21.51
N SER A 979 -4.88 12.33 21.92
CA SER A 979 -5.11 11.92 23.31
C SER A 979 -4.10 10.87 23.78
N ASP A 980 -4.07 10.61 25.10
CA ASP A 980 -3.47 9.39 25.63
C ASP A 980 -4.14 8.14 25.04
N ARG A 981 -3.37 7.05 24.95
CA ARG A 981 -3.82 5.74 24.45
C ARG A 981 -4.77 5.06 25.44
N LYS A 982 -5.96 4.68 24.97
CA LYS A 982 -6.87 3.80 25.70
C LYS A 982 -6.58 2.34 25.36
N LYS A 983 -6.30 1.52 26.38
CA LYS A 983 -6.05 0.08 26.25
C LYS A 983 -7.36 -0.70 26.05
N ILE A 984 -7.32 -1.70 25.17
CA ILE A 984 -8.34 -2.73 24.95
C ILE A 984 -7.64 -4.08 25.10
N ASP A 985 -8.09 -4.89 26.05
CA ASP A 985 -7.59 -6.26 26.22
C ASP A 985 -8.46 -7.24 25.45
N LEU A 986 -7.82 -8.06 24.62
CA LEU A 986 -8.41 -9.16 23.90
C LEU A 986 -8.02 -10.47 24.58
N ILE A 987 -9.00 -11.24 25.05
CA ILE A 987 -8.79 -12.53 25.70
C ILE A 987 -9.24 -13.64 24.76
N ILE A 988 -8.31 -14.49 24.36
CA ILE A 988 -8.56 -15.66 23.51
C ILE A 988 -8.53 -16.93 24.38
N TYR A 989 -9.68 -17.58 24.53
CA TYR A 989 -9.79 -18.87 25.21
C TYR A 989 -9.46 -20.02 24.26
N ALA A 990 -8.76 -21.04 24.75
CA ALA A 990 -8.47 -22.24 23.96
C ALA A 990 -9.76 -22.93 23.50
N LYS A 991 -9.79 -23.41 22.26
CA LYS A 991 -10.91 -24.23 21.79
C LYS A 991 -10.91 -25.55 22.57
N PRO A 992 -12.02 -25.95 23.20
CA PRO A 992 -12.02 -27.20 23.98
C PRO A 992 -11.80 -28.41 23.09
N ALA A 993 -11.19 -29.46 23.65
CA ALA A 993 -11.09 -30.75 22.98
C ALA A 993 -12.50 -31.31 22.67
N LYS A 994 -12.61 -32.23 21.72
CA LYS A 994 -13.87 -32.94 21.47
C LYS A 994 -14.29 -33.74 22.71
N PRO A 995 -15.59 -33.94 22.98
CA PRO A 995 -16.04 -34.89 23.99
C PRO A 995 -15.50 -36.29 23.69
N THR A 996 -15.31 -37.11 24.72
CA THR A 996 -14.93 -38.51 24.53
C THR A 996 -16.18 -39.36 24.33
N VAL A 997 -16.19 -40.18 23.29
CA VAL A 997 -17.30 -41.06 22.92
C VAL A 997 -16.82 -42.48 22.64
N THR A 998 -17.71 -43.46 22.76
CA THR A 998 -17.48 -44.84 22.33
C THR A 998 -18.19 -45.07 21.00
N THR A 999 -17.47 -45.49 19.96
CA THR A 999 -17.99 -45.69 18.60
C THR A 999 -17.23 -46.83 17.87
N PRO A 1000 -17.87 -47.66 17.03
CA PRO A 1000 -19.31 -47.66 16.75
C PRO A 1000 -20.13 -48.25 17.91
N VAL A 1001 -21.39 -47.82 18.02
CA VAL A 1001 -22.41 -48.44 18.88
C VAL A 1001 -23.20 -49.43 18.01
N LEU A 1002 -23.22 -50.70 18.41
CA LEU A 1002 -23.83 -51.78 17.63
C LEU A 1002 -25.19 -52.14 18.21
N TYR A 1003 -26.18 -52.33 17.34
CA TYR A 1003 -27.50 -52.86 17.68
C TYR A 1003 -27.93 -53.93 16.68
N SER A 1004 -28.67 -54.93 17.15
CA SER A 1004 -29.47 -55.78 16.28
C SER A 1004 -30.73 -55.02 15.83
N LYS A 1005 -31.26 -55.35 14.65
CA LYS A 1005 -32.54 -54.81 14.19
C LYS A 1005 -33.64 -55.03 15.25
N ASN A 1006 -34.37 -53.97 15.57
CA ASN A 1006 -35.41 -53.91 16.61
C ASN A 1006 -34.92 -54.10 18.06
N GLU A 1007 -33.61 -54.15 18.32
CA GLU A 1007 -33.09 -54.14 19.69
C GLU A 1007 -33.47 -52.85 20.42
N ILE A 1008 -33.75 -52.93 21.72
CA ILE A 1008 -34.08 -51.75 22.53
C ILE A 1008 -32.83 -50.88 22.67
N ALA A 1009 -32.83 -49.72 22.03
CA ALA A 1009 -31.72 -48.78 22.13
C ALA A 1009 -31.75 -47.94 23.42
N HIS A 1010 -30.56 -47.64 23.95
CA HIS A 1010 -30.35 -46.70 25.04
C HIS A 1010 -29.88 -45.35 24.51
N GLN A 1011 -30.06 -44.29 25.32
CA GLN A 1011 -29.51 -42.97 25.00
C GLN A 1011 -27.99 -43.06 24.82
N LEU A 1012 -27.48 -42.36 23.82
CA LEU A 1012 -26.04 -42.25 23.62
C LEU A 1012 -25.37 -41.56 24.81
N THR A 1013 -24.09 -41.89 25.04
CA THR A 1013 -23.31 -41.34 26.15
C THR A 1013 -22.02 -40.74 25.64
N ALA A 1014 -21.58 -39.66 26.30
CA ALA A 1014 -20.32 -38.98 26.03
C ALA A 1014 -19.77 -38.40 27.35
N THR A 1015 -18.45 -38.26 27.44
CA THR A 1015 -17.79 -37.63 28.58
C THR A 1015 -17.25 -36.26 28.16
N GLY A 1016 -17.71 -35.20 28.83
CA GLY A 1016 -17.32 -33.81 28.58
C GLY A 1016 -18.12 -32.84 29.46
N SER A 1017 -17.98 -31.53 29.21
CA SER A 1017 -18.65 -30.46 29.97
C SER A 1017 -19.72 -29.74 29.14
N ASN A 1018 -20.92 -29.51 29.68
CA ASN A 1018 -22.02 -28.83 28.97
C ASN A 1018 -22.25 -29.40 27.55
N LEU A 1019 -22.53 -30.71 27.49
CA LEU A 1019 -22.65 -31.43 26.22
C LEU A 1019 -23.86 -30.95 25.41
N LEU A 1020 -23.67 -30.77 24.12
CA LEU A 1020 -24.72 -30.53 23.13
C LEU A 1020 -24.71 -31.64 22.08
N TRP A 1021 -25.89 -32.15 21.76
CA TRP A 1021 -26.10 -33.31 20.90
C TRP A 1021 -26.84 -32.94 19.62
N TYR A 1022 -26.44 -33.62 18.53
CA TYR A 1022 -26.83 -33.28 17.17
C TYR A 1022 -27.08 -34.55 16.36
N THR A 1023 -28.18 -34.59 15.60
CA THR A 1023 -28.48 -35.66 14.62
C THR A 1023 -27.86 -35.39 13.25
N ASN A 1024 -27.47 -34.14 12.99
CA ASN A 1024 -26.56 -33.77 11.91
C ASN A 1024 -25.80 -32.49 12.32
N PRO A 1025 -24.60 -32.22 11.77
CA PRO A 1025 -23.74 -31.11 12.20
C PRO A 1025 -24.29 -29.69 11.94
N LEU A 1026 -25.36 -29.55 11.15
CA LEU A 1026 -26.04 -28.29 10.83
C LEU A 1026 -27.32 -28.08 11.67
N ALA A 1027 -27.71 -29.05 12.49
CA ALA A 1027 -28.87 -28.94 13.37
C ALA A 1027 -28.56 -28.07 14.59
N THR A 1028 -29.60 -27.57 15.27
CA THR A 1028 -29.44 -26.93 16.58
C THR A 1028 -29.14 -27.99 17.65
N GLY A 1029 -28.07 -27.78 18.41
CA GLY A 1029 -27.67 -28.69 19.48
C GLY A 1029 -28.68 -28.73 20.62
N THR A 1030 -28.86 -29.91 21.21
CA THR A 1030 -29.72 -30.10 22.37
C THR A 1030 -28.92 -30.62 23.56
N SER A 1031 -29.28 -30.21 24.78
CA SER A 1031 -28.61 -30.73 25.98
C SER A 1031 -28.98 -32.18 26.33
N THR A 1032 -29.92 -32.77 25.59
CA THR A 1032 -30.43 -34.13 25.83
C THR A 1032 -29.82 -35.10 24.82
N ALA A 1033 -29.24 -36.19 25.30
CA ALA A 1033 -28.69 -37.22 24.43
C ALA A 1033 -29.79 -37.94 23.61
N PRO A 1034 -29.56 -38.20 22.32
CA PRO A 1034 -30.53 -38.91 21.48
C PRO A 1034 -30.54 -40.41 21.79
N THR A 1035 -31.71 -41.03 21.63
CA THR A 1035 -31.87 -42.49 21.59
C THR A 1035 -31.90 -42.93 20.12
N PRO A 1036 -30.99 -43.79 19.65
CA PRO A 1036 -30.96 -44.22 18.26
C PRO A 1036 -32.18 -45.04 17.84
N ASN A 1037 -32.51 -44.99 16.54
CA ASN A 1037 -33.58 -45.82 15.96
C ASN A 1037 -32.99 -47.13 15.40
N THR A 1038 -33.44 -48.27 15.92
CA THR A 1038 -32.97 -49.62 15.53
C THR A 1038 -33.89 -50.35 14.56
N ALA A 1039 -34.96 -49.70 14.07
CA ALA A 1039 -35.90 -50.33 13.14
C ALA A 1039 -35.36 -50.47 11.71
N SER A 1040 -34.35 -49.68 11.34
CA SER A 1040 -33.75 -49.66 10.00
C SER A 1040 -32.30 -50.09 10.06
N ILE A 1041 -31.94 -51.06 9.21
CA ILE A 1041 -30.57 -51.53 9.06
C ILE A 1041 -29.74 -50.46 8.34
N GLY A 1042 -28.50 -50.29 8.79
CA GLY A 1042 -27.58 -49.34 8.21
C GLY A 1042 -26.74 -48.64 9.27
N THR A 1043 -25.98 -47.64 8.83
CA THR A 1043 -25.16 -46.80 9.70
C THR A 1043 -25.77 -45.41 9.78
N THR A 1044 -25.98 -44.91 11.00
CA THR A 1044 -26.45 -43.55 11.26
C THR A 1044 -25.45 -42.83 12.17
N SER A 1045 -25.00 -41.64 11.76
CA SER A 1045 -24.08 -40.82 12.55
C SER A 1045 -24.81 -39.87 13.49
N TYR A 1046 -24.34 -39.78 14.73
CA TYR A 1046 -24.72 -38.78 15.72
C TYR A 1046 -23.49 -37.97 16.12
N PHE A 1047 -23.69 -36.73 16.54
CA PHE A 1047 -22.59 -35.84 16.87
C PHE A 1047 -22.80 -35.21 18.24
N VAL A 1048 -21.71 -34.98 18.97
CA VAL A 1048 -21.73 -34.33 20.27
C VAL A 1048 -20.55 -33.38 20.42
N SER A 1049 -20.80 -32.19 20.96
CA SER A 1049 -19.79 -31.18 21.31
C SER A 1049 -19.83 -30.90 22.82
N GLN A 1050 -18.81 -30.19 23.33
CA GLN A 1050 -18.78 -29.67 24.70
C GLN A 1050 -18.48 -28.18 24.73
N THR A 1051 -18.94 -27.49 25.78
CA THR A 1051 -18.69 -26.05 25.96
C THR A 1051 -17.91 -25.76 27.24
N ILE A 1052 -16.76 -25.07 27.12
CA ILE A 1052 -15.90 -24.63 28.23
C ILE A 1052 -15.55 -23.15 28.03
N SER A 1053 -15.72 -22.31 29.06
CA SER A 1053 -15.48 -20.86 29.02
C SER A 1053 -16.18 -20.13 27.87
N GLY A 1054 -17.41 -20.54 27.53
CA GLY A 1054 -18.18 -19.97 26.42
C GLY A 1054 -17.77 -20.48 25.03
N CYS A 1055 -16.77 -21.35 24.93
CA CYS A 1055 -16.28 -21.91 23.68
C CYS A 1055 -16.78 -23.33 23.46
N GLU A 1056 -17.36 -23.58 22.29
CA GLU A 1056 -17.81 -24.91 21.87
C GLU A 1056 -16.68 -25.66 21.13
N SER A 1057 -16.53 -26.96 21.42
CA SER A 1057 -15.55 -27.84 20.79
C SER A 1057 -15.97 -28.22 19.37
N ASP A 1058 -15.06 -28.89 18.64
CA ASP A 1058 -15.48 -29.67 17.48
C ASP A 1058 -16.37 -30.86 17.89
N PHE A 1059 -17.13 -31.39 16.93
CA PHE A 1059 -17.95 -32.57 17.12
C PHE A 1059 -17.12 -33.84 17.25
N ALA A 1060 -17.45 -34.66 18.25
CA ALA A 1060 -17.16 -36.09 18.28
C ALA A 1060 -18.32 -36.83 17.59
N GLU A 1061 -18.00 -37.73 16.67
CA GLU A 1061 -18.96 -38.55 15.93
C GLU A 1061 -19.15 -39.90 16.60
N ILE A 1062 -20.40 -40.34 16.68
CA ILE A 1062 -20.82 -41.67 17.12
C ILE A 1062 -21.55 -42.32 15.96
N GLU A 1063 -20.93 -43.34 15.37
CA GLU A 1063 -21.58 -44.20 14.39
C GLU A 1063 -22.43 -45.24 15.11
N VAL A 1064 -23.73 -45.28 14.78
CA VAL A 1064 -24.63 -46.33 15.22
C VAL A 1064 -24.87 -47.27 14.06
N ILE A 1065 -24.48 -48.53 14.22
CA ILE A 1065 -24.62 -49.57 13.20
C ILE A 1065 -25.70 -50.54 13.66
N VAL A 1066 -26.74 -50.69 12.82
CA VAL A 1066 -27.84 -51.64 13.03
C VAL A 1066 -27.72 -52.76 12.00
N SER A 1067 -27.59 -54.01 12.45
CA SER A 1067 -27.45 -55.21 11.59
C SER A 1067 -28.53 -56.27 11.84
N GLU A 1068 -28.72 -57.20 10.89
CA GLU A 1068 -29.57 -58.38 11.10
C GLU A 1068 -28.97 -59.32 12.16
N GLN A 1069 -29.82 -60.06 12.87
CA GLN A 1069 -29.39 -61.02 13.90
C GLN A 1069 -29.00 -62.37 13.28
N GLU A 1070 -27.75 -62.82 13.51
CA GLU A 1070 -27.28 -64.14 13.08
C GLU A 1070 -27.71 -65.23 14.08
N VAL A 1071 -28.10 -66.40 13.55
CA VAL A 1071 -28.48 -67.60 14.32
C VAL A 1071 -27.61 -68.77 13.86
N THR A 1072 -27.13 -69.57 14.80
CA THR A 1072 -26.35 -70.79 14.51
C THR A 1072 -27.24 -72.02 14.66
N GLN A 1073 -27.31 -72.82 13.59
CA GLN A 1073 -27.96 -74.12 13.55
C GLN A 1073 -26.92 -75.22 13.73
N THR A 1074 -27.15 -76.12 14.69
CA THR A 1074 -26.29 -77.29 14.92
C THR A 1074 -27.02 -78.56 14.52
N ILE A 1075 -26.39 -79.39 13.67
CA ILE A 1075 -26.93 -80.67 13.18
C ILE A 1075 -25.96 -81.78 13.56
N HIS A 1076 -26.43 -82.73 14.37
CA HIS A 1076 -25.66 -83.92 14.70
C HIS A 1076 -25.89 -85.03 13.67
N LEU A 1077 -24.81 -85.51 13.07
CA LEU A 1077 -24.79 -86.54 12.03
C LEU A 1077 -24.23 -87.84 12.60
N THR A 1078 -24.94 -88.94 12.39
CA THR A 1078 -24.49 -90.29 12.76
C THR A 1078 -23.83 -90.98 11.58
N GLN A 1079 -23.05 -92.04 11.83
CA GLN A 1079 -22.53 -92.87 10.75
C GLN A 1079 -23.68 -93.55 9.98
N GLY A 1080 -23.65 -93.51 8.65
CA GLY A 1080 -24.72 -94.00 7.79
C GLY A 1080 -25.62 -92.89 7.24
N TRP A 1081 -26.86 -93.23 6.87
CA TRP A 1081 -27.82 -92.27 6.30
C TRP A 1081 -28.41 -91.36 7.38
N ASN A 1082 -28.36 -90.05 7.12
CA ASN A 1082 -29.00 -89.00 7.89
C ASN A 1082 -29.99 -88.25 6.98
N LEU A 1083 -31.10 -87.78 7.55
CA LEU A 1083 -32.08 -86.95 6.84
C LEU A 1083 -32.13 -85.58 7.51
N ILE A 1084 -31.54 -84.58 6.86
CA ILE A 1084 -31.28 -83.28 7.46
C ILE A 1084 -31.92 -82.14 6.67
N SER A 1085 -31.95 -80.95 7.26
CA SER A 1085 -32.29 -79.72 6.55
C SER A 1085 -31.49 -78.53 7.07
N VAL A 1086 -31.26 -77.53 6.21
CA VAL A 1086 -30.71 -76.24 6.62
C VAL A 1086 -31.86 -75.29 6.94
N SER A 1087 -31.73 -74.52 8.02
CA SER A 1087 -32.77 -73.64 8.56
C SER A 1087 -32.34 -72.18 8.62
N VAL A 1088 -31.13 -71.86 8.13
CA VAL A 1088 -30.58 -70.50 8.05
C VAL A 1088 -30.12 -70.20 6.62
N VAL A 1089 -30.18 -68.94 6.21
CA VAL A 1089 -29.57 -68.43 4.98
C VAL A 1089 -28.17 -67.96 5.32
N CYS A 1090 -27.15 -68.65 4.81
CA CYS A 1090 -25.77 -68.23 5.02
C CYS A 1090 -25.45 -66.95 4.24
N ALA A 1091 -24.58 -66.10 4.77
CA ALA A 1091 -23.97 -65.02 3.99
C ALA A 1091 -22.90 -65.60 3.05
N ASN A 1092 -22.94 -65.23 1.77
CA ASN A 1092 -21.96 -65.63 0.74
C ASN A 1092 -21.87 -67.17 0.56
N THR A 1093 -20.68 -67.72 0.32
CA THR A 1093 -20.42 -69.14 0.01
C THR A 1093 -20.47 -70.09 1.23
N ALA A 1094 -20.89 -69.60 2.40
CA ALA A 1094 -20.83 -70.38 3.64
C ALA A 1094 -21.83 -71.55 3.69
N CYS A 1095 -22.84 -71.58 2.82
CA CYS A 1095 -23.77 -72.72 2.66
C CYS A 1095 -23.37 -73.67 1.50
N ASP A 1096 -22.22 -73.45 0.86
CA ASP A 1096 -21.72 -74.33 -0.20
C ASP A 1096 -21.35 -75.68 0.40
N ILE A 1097 -21.79 -76.78 -0.24
CA ILE A 1097 -21.57 -78.15 0.26
C ILE A 1097 -20.06 -78.43 0.40
N SER A 1098 -19.27 -77.96 -0.57
CA SER A 1098 -17.82 -78.11 -0.59
C SER A 1098 -17.13 -77.37 0.58
N THR A 1099 -17.76 -76.32 1.12
CA THR A 1099 -17.29 -75.58 2.29
C THR A 1099 -17.78 -76.22 3.58
N LEU A 1100 -19.09 -76.47 3.70
CA LEU A 1100 -19.74 -77.02 4.88
C LEU A 1100 -19.19 -78.40 5.28
N PHE A 1101 -18.92 -79.25 4.30
CA PHE A 1101 -18.47 -80.62 4.52
C PHE A 1101 -16.97 -80.82 4.31
N LYS A 1102 -16.19 -79.76 4.11
CA LYS A 1102 -14.75 -79.84 3.77
C LYS A 1102 -13.94 -80.73 4.72
N ASN A 1103 -14.27 -80.70 6.00
CA ASN A 1103 -13.58 -81.44 7.07
C ASN A 1103 -14.44 -82.56 7.68
N ILE A 1104 -15.51 -82.95 6.99
CA ILE A 1104 -16.47 -83.95 7.44
C ILE A 1104 -16.40 -85.14 6.47
N ASP A 1105 -16.22 -86.35 6.99
CA ASP A 1105 -16.10 -87.57 6.17
C ASP A 1105 -17.48 -88.05 5.66
N VAL A 1106 -17.94 -87.40 4.59
CA VAL A 1106 -19.20 -87.65 3.89
C VAL A 1106 -18.93 -88.34 2.55
N ASP A 1107 -19.73 -89.35 2.20
CA ASP A 1107 -19.65 -90.00 0.88
C ASP A 1107 -20.55 -89.27 -0.12
N ILE A 1108 -21.85 -89.19 0.17
CA ILE A 1108 -22.85 -88.66 -0.74
C ILE A 1108 -23.93 -87.84 -0.03
N ILE A 1109 -24.28 -86.71 -0.62
CA ILE A 1109 -25.42 -85.87 -0.25
C ILE A 1109 -26.36 -85.85 -1.44
N LYS A 1110 -27.67 -86.02 -1.23
CA LYS A 1110 -28.64 -85.96 -2.32
C LYS A 1110 -29.97 -85.41 -1.88
N ASN A 1111 -30.67 -84.80 -2.82
CA ASN A 1111 -32.07 -84.44 -2.67
C ASN A 1111 -32.89 -84.87 -3.89
N ALA A 1112 -34.10 -84.35 -4.04
CA ALA A 1112 -34.95 -84.63 -5.20
C ALA A 1112 -34.38 -84.07 -6.51
N ASP A 1113 -33.56 -83.02 -6.43
CA ASP A 1113 -33.08 -82.25 -7.57
C ASP A 1113 -31.71 -82.72 -8.07
N GLY A 1114 -30.94 -83.43 -7.24
CA GLY A 1114 -29.59 -83.82 -7.60
C GLY A 1114 -28.81 -84.52 -6.48
N PHE A 1115 -27.51 -84.66 -6.72
CA PHE A 1115 -26.59 -85.23 -5.74
C PHE A 1115 -25.22 -84.54 -5.80
N TRP A 1116 -24.51 -84.67 -4.69
CA TRP A 1116 -23.12 -84.30 -4.50
C TRP A 1116 -22.39 -85.49 -3.91
N LYS A 1117 -21.26 -85.89 -4.49
CA LYS A 1117 -20.41 -86.97 -4.01
C LYS A 1117 -18.98 -86.47 -3.83
N SER A 1118 -18.38 -86.74 -2.67
CA SER A 1118 -17.06 -86.23 -2.31
C SER A 1118 -15.92 -86.71 -3.22
N THR A 1119 -16.15 -87.81 -3.95
CA THR A 1119 -15.19 -88.41 -4.89
C THR A 1119 -15.30 -87.88 -6.33
N LEU A 1120 -16.30 -87.05 -6.64
CA LEU A 1120 -16.48 -86.46 -7.98
C LEU A 1120 -15.99 -85.01 -8.00
N SER A 1121 -15.55 -84.54 -9.18
CA SER A 1121 -15.22 -83.12 -9.36
C SER A 1121 -16.48 -82.25 -9.26
N GLU A 1122 -16.29 -80.97 -8.94
CA GLU A 1122 -17.40 -80.04 -8.67
C GLU A 1122 -18.35 -79.87 -9.86
N GLU A 1123 -17.84 -80.00 -11.09
CA GLU A 1123 -18.64 -79.91 -12.33
C GLU A 1123 -19.53 -81.14 -12.57
N LEU A 1124 -19.22 -82.27 -11.93
CA LEU A 1124 -20.00 -83.51 -12.02
C LEU A 1124 -21.02 -83.66 -10.89
N ASN A 1125 -20.97 -82.77 -9.89
CA ASN A 1125 -21.94 -82.71 -8.81
C ASN A 1125 -23.08 -81.77 -9.21
N SER A 1126 -24.29 -82.32 -9.37
CA SER A 1126 -25.46 -81.54 -9.78
C SER A 1126 -26.10 -80.74 -8.64
N LEU A 1127 -25.67 -81.00 -7.39
CA LEU A 1127 -26.05 -80.25 -6.20
C LEU A 1127 -24.79 -79.57 -5.62
N GLN A 1128 -24.82 -78.25 -5.44
CA GLN A 1128 -23.63 -77.48 -4.99
C GLN A 1128 -23.84 -76.77 -3.65
N THR A 1129 -25.07 -76.38 -3.32
CA THR A 1129 -25.40 -75.63 -2.10
C THR A 1129 -26.51 -76.34 -1.33
N LEU A 1130 -26.56 -76.11 -0.01
CA LEU A 1130 -27.72 -76.46 0.80
C LEU A 1130 -28.61 -75.24 0.97
N GLU A 1131 -29.84 -75.34 0.48
CA GLU A 1131 -30.85 -74.30 0.59
C GLU A 1131 -31.80 -74.57 1.77
N PRO A 1132 -32.30 -73.52 2.45
CA PRO A 1132 -33.39 -73.64 3.42
C PRO A 1132 -34.62 -74.33 2.84
N TYR A 1133 -35.45 -74.90 3.72
CA TYR A 1133 -36.71 -75.58 3.38
C TYR A 1133 -36.61 -76.86 2.56
N LYS A 1134 -35.44 -77.23 2.06
CA LYS A 1134 -35.20 -78.51 1.41
C LYS A 1134 -34.69 -79.56 2.40
N GLY A 1135 -35.12 -80.80 2.20
CA GLY A 1135 -34.57 -81.94 2.92
C GLY A 1135 -33.42 -82.56 2.12
N TYR A 1136 -32.44 -83.12 2.82
CA TYR A 1136 -31.26 -83.73 2.21
C TYR A 1136 -30.97 -85.08 2.88
N LEU A 1137 -30.71 -86.08 2.04
CA LEU A 1137 -30.16 -87.36 2.48
C LEU A 1137 -28.65 -87.28 2.44
N VAL A 1138 -28.01 -87.49 3.59
CA VAL A 1138 -26.56 -87.40 3.76
C VAL A 1138 -26.03 -88.73 4.25
N TYR A 1139 -25.17 -89.38 3.47
CA TYR A 1139 -24.48 -90.60 3.89
C TYR A 1139 -23.10 -90.27 4.43
N MET A 1140 -22.90 -90.57 5.71
CA MET A 1140 -21.69 -90.29 6.46
C MET A 1140 -20.86 -91.55 6.64
N ASN A 1141 -19.56 -91.48 6.33
CA ASN A 1141 -18.63 -92.56 6.62
C ASN A 1141 -18.31 -92.62 8.12
N THR A 1142 -18.26 -91.46 8.79
CA THR A 1142 -18.11 -91.33 10.25
C THR A 1142 -19.08 -90.29 10.82
N ALA A 1143 -19.50 -90.44 12.07
CA ALA A 1143 -20.34 -89.44 12.75
C ALA A 1143 -19.62 -88.09 12.88
N ALA A 1144 -20.36 -86.98 12.76
CA ALA A 1144 -19.83 -85.61 12.83
C ALA A 1144 -20.91 -84.63 13.33
N THR A 1145 -20.53 -83.39 13.61
CA THR A 1145 -21.48 -82.29 13.86
C THR A 1145 -21.26 -81.20 12.83
N LEU A 1146 -22.35 -80.70 12.25
CA LEU A 1146 -22.36 -79.60 11.31
C LEU A 1146 -22.91 -78.36 12.01
N GLU A 1147 -22.15 -77.27 12.03
CA GLU A 1147 -22.58 -75.97 12.54
C GLU A 1147 -22.70 -75.00 11.37
N ILE A 1148 -23.86 -74.37 11.25
CA ILE A 1148 -24.20 -73.46 10.15
C ILE A 1148 -24.69 -72.15 10.76
N THR A 1149 -23.96 -71.05 10.54
CA THR A 1149 -24.34 -69.71 11.00
C THR A 1149 -24.87 -68.88 9.83
N GLY A 1150 -26.01 -68.23 10.03
CA GLY A 1150 -26.62 -67.37 9.02
C GLY A 1150 -27.80 -66.59 9.57
N VAL A 1151 -28.49 -65.86 8.72
CA VAL A 1151 -29.73 -65.15 9.08
C VAL A 1151 -30.94 -66.05 8.84
N LEU A 1152 -32.00 -65.87 9.60
CA LEU A 1152 -33.22 -66.65 9.37
C LEU A 1152 -33.88 -66.24 8.04
N PRO A 1153 -34.35 -67.21 7.23
CA PRO A 1153 -34.96 -66.89 5.95
C PRO A 1153 -36.20 -66.00 6.14
N THR A 1154 -36.32 -64.95 5.31
CA THR A 1154 -37.45 -64.00 5.36
C THR A 1154 -38.66 -64.45 4.54
N GLU A 1155 -38.48 -65.45 3.67
CA GLU A 1155 -39.57 -66.02 2.88
C GLU A 1155 -40.42 -66.96 3.74
N THR A 1156 -41.73 -67.01 3.52
CA THR A 1156 -42.60 -67.94 4.23
C THR A 1156 -42.75 -69.22 3.41
N TRP A 1157 -42.37 -70.35 3.99
CA TRP A 1157 -42.55 -71.66 3.36
C TRP A 1157 -44.04 -71.97 3.15
N GLN A 1158 -44.39 -72.43 1.94
CA GLN A 1158 -45.77 -72.72 1.56
C GLN A 1158 -45.95 -74.20 1.26
N ALA A 1159 -46.83 -74.89 2.01
CA ALA A 1159 -47.13 -76.31 1.82
C ALA A 1159 -47.76 -76.65 0.45
N THR A 1160 -48.35 -75.65 -0.23
CA THR A 1160 -48.96 -75.79 -1.56
C THR A 1160 -47.95 -76.03 -2.69
N SER A 1161 -46.65 -75.96 -2.41
CA SER A 1161 -45.57 -76.21 -3.37
C SER A 1161 -45.24 -77.69 -3.59
N LEU A 1162 -45.86 -78.61 -2.83
CA LEU A 1162 -45.58 -80.05 -2.90
C LEU A 1162 -46.29 -80.71 -4.09
N GLN A 1163 -45.59 -81.67 -4.73
CA GLN A 1163 -46.16 -82.50 -5.78
C GLN A 1163 -46.99 -83.64 -5.18
N ASN A 1164 -48.03 -84.12 -5.87
CA ASN A 1164 -48.75 -85.31 -5.39
C ASN A 1164 -47.79 -86.51 -5.32
N GLY A 1165 -47.74 -87.19 -4.17
CA GLY A 1165 -46.77 -88.25 -3.88
C GLY A 1165 -45.72 -87.88 -2.84
N TRP A 1166 -44.59 -88.60 -2.84
CA TRP A 1166 -43.52 -88.40 -1.86
C TRP A 1166 -42.67 -87.17 -2.21
N ASN A 1167 -42.58 -86.25 -1.27
CA ASN A 1167 -41.73 -85.07 -1.31
C ASN A 1167 -40.72 -85.14 -0.17
N MET A 1168 -39.55 -84.54 -0.35
CA MET A 1168 -38.57 -84.39 0.70
C MET A 1168 -38.39 -82.91 1.02
N VAL A 1169 -38.71 -82.54 2.25
CA VAL A 1169 -38.74 -81.14 2.70
C VAL A 1169 -37.87 -80.96 3.93
N GLY A 1170 -37.49 -79.72 4.17
CA GLY A 1170 -36.80 -79.29 5.36
C GLY A 1170 -37.73 -78.63 6.37
N TYR A 1171 -37.12 -78.02 7.38
CA TYR A 1171 -37.83 -77.30 8.43
C TYR A 1171 -38.55 -76.05 7.86
N PRO A 1172 -39.89 -75.93 8.02
CA PRO A 1172 -40.73 -75.02 7.23
C PRO A 1172 -40.88 -73.58 7.79
N ASN A 1173 -40.03 -73.10 8.69
CA ASN A 1173 -40.23 -71.78 9.31
C ASN A 1173 -39.05 -70.83 9.16
N GLY A 1174 -39.37 -69.56 8.87
CA GLY A 1174 -38.49 -68.40 9.02
C GLY A 1174 -39.05 -67.48 10.12
N GLY A 1175 -38.19 -66.92 10.98
CA GLY A 1175 -38.63 -66.14 12.16
C GLY A 1175 -37.45 -65.49 12.91
N GLU A 1176 -37.60 -65.17 14.20
CA GLU A 1176 -36.53 -64.62 15.05
C GLU A 1176 -35.72 -65.72 15.80
N SER A 1177 -36.18 -66.97 15.74
CA SER A 1177 -35.51 -68.14 16.34
C SER A 1177 -35.89 -69.46 15.63
N LEU A 1178 -35.26 -70.58 16.02
CA LEU A 1178 -35.48 -71.93 15.46
C LEU A 1178 -36.21 -72.91 16.43
N PRO A 1179 -37.45 -72.64 16.88
CA PRO A 1179 -38.16 -73.53 17.79
C PRO A 1179 -38.78 -74.74 17.06
N PRO A 1180 -39.01 -75.89 17.71
CA PRO A 1180 -39.86 -76.94 17.12
C PRO A 1180 -41.27 -76.40 16.79
N ILE A 1181 -41.85 -76.80 15.65
CA ILE A 1181 -43.17 -76.34 15.19
C ILE A 1181 -44.07 -77.52 14.87
N SER A 1182 -45.33 -77.46 15.30
CA SER A 1182 -46.29 -78.54 15.08
C SER A 1182 -46.45 -78.89 13.60
N ILE A 1183 -46.35 -80.17 13.27
CA ILE A 1183 -46.56 -80.68 11.90
C ILE A 1183 -47.99 -80.34 11.45
N SER A 1184 -48.95 -80.38 12.39
CA SER A 1184 -50.36 -80.05 12.15
C SER A 1184 -50.62 -78.59 11.74
N THR A 1185 -49.65 -77.68 11.92
CA THR A 1185 -49.74 -76.30 11.45
C THR A 1185 -49.75 -76.22 9.93
N TYR A 1186 -49.03 -77.12 9.25
CA TYR A 1186 -48.87 -77.10 7.80
C TYR A 1186 -49.61 -78.25 7.09
N PHE A 1187 -49.80 -79.36 7.80
CA PHE A 1187 -50.35 -80.59 7.24
C PHE A 1187 -51.59 -81.06 7.99
N ASN A 1188 -52.57 -81.55 7.24
CA ASN A 1188 -53.79 -82.13 7.77
C ASN A 1188 -54.31 -83.19 6.78
N ALA A 1189 -55.48 -83.75 7.06
CA ALA A 1189 -56.06 -84.85 6.27
C ALA A 1189 -56.38 -84.50 4.81
N THR A 1190 -56.41 -83.21 4.41
CA THR A 1190 -56.71 -82.79 3.04
C THR A 1190 -55.47 -82.61 2.15
N ASN A 1191 -54.28 -82.45 2.73
CA ASN A 1191 -53.06 -82.14 1.97
C ASN A 1191 -51.89 -83.12 2.22
N CYS A 1192 -52.03 -84.09 3.13
CA CYS A 1192 -50.99 -85.06 3.41
C CYS A 1192 -51.56 -86.36 4.01
N GLN A 1193 -50.97 -87.51 3.64
CA GLN A 1193 -51.26 -88.80 4.24
C GLN A 1193 -50.33 -89.12 5.43
N THR A 1194 -49.05 -88.78 5.31
CA THR A 1194 -48.04 -89.10 6.31
C THR A 1194 -46.83 -88.19 6.14
N VAL A 1195 -46.32 -87.68 7.25
CA VAL A 1195 -45.01 -87.06 7.40
C VAL A 1195 -44.13 -88.04 8.17
N LYS A 1196 -42.90 -88.29 7.73
CA LYS A 1196 -41.97 -89.17 8.44
C LYS A 1196 -40.55 -88.68 8.34
N ASN A 1197 -39.73 -89.02 9.33
CA ASN A 1197 -38.28 -88.93 9.26
C ASN A 1197 -37.68 -90.29 9.70
N PHE A 1198 -36.40 -90.34 10.06
CA PHE A 1198 -35.78 -91.58 10.54
C PHE A 1198 -36.12 -91.94 11.99
N GLU A 1199 -36.73 -91.03 12.73
CA GLU A 1199 -37.06 -91.22 14.15
C GLU A 1199 -38.51 -91.64 14.35
N GLY A 1200 -39.40 -91.29 13.42
CA GLY A 1200 -40.80 -91.68 13.49
C GLY A 1200 -41.66 -91.16 12.34
N PHE A 1201 -42.96 -91.22 12.55
CA PHE A 1201 -43.97 -90.76 11.60
C PHE A 1201 -45.13 -90.06 12.31
N TRP A 1202 -45.79 -89.22 11.54
CA TRP A 1202 -46.99 -88.49 11.87
C TRP A 1202 -48.00 -88.68 10.75
N ALA A 1203 -49.24 -89.02 11.08
CA ALA A 1203 -50.35 -89.03 10.14
C ALA A 1203 -51.51 -88.22 10.73
N PRO A 1204 -52.25 -87.48 9.88
CA PRO A 1204 -53.38 -86.72 10.37
C PRO A 1204 -54.44 -87.66 10.94
N ASN A 1205 -54.99 -87.30 12.11
CA ASN A 1205 -55.99 -88.07 12.86
C ASN A 1205 -55.54 -89.45 13.38
N SER A 1206 -54.24 -89.76 13.36
CA SER A 1206 -53.68 -90.97 13.97
C SER A 1206 -53.49 -90.80 15.48
N SER A 1207 -53.80 -91.84 16.26
CA SER A 1207 -53.56 -91.88 17.72
C SER A 1207 -52.19 -92.44 18.11
N ILE A 1208 -51.35 -92.79 17.14
CA ILE A 1208 -50.06 -93.47 17.34
C ILE A 1208 -48.88 -92.71 16.70
N ASN A 1209 -48.97 -91.38 16.61
CA ASN A 1209 -47.88 -90.55 16.09
C ASN A 1209 -46.65 -90.63 16.99
N SER A 1210 -45.47 -90.75 16.38
CA SER A 1210 -44.17 -90.84 17.06
C SER A 1210 -43.31 -89.59 16.91
N ILE A 1211 -43.72 -88.67 16.03
CA ILE A 1211 -43.24 -87.30 15.93
C ILE A 1211 -44.47 -86.39 15.80
N ASP A 1212 -44.44 -85.19 16.38
CA ASP A 1212 -45.55 -84.23 16.27
C ASP A 1212 -45.08 -82.84 15.82
N THR A 1213 -43.76 -82.61 15.74
CA THR A 1213 -43.14 -81.33 15.37
C THR A 1213 -42.10 -81.48 14.27
N PHE A 1214 -42.04 -80.48 13.38
CA PHE A 1214 -40.84 -80.14 12.62
C PHE A 1214 -39.81 -79.54 13.55
N GLU A 1215 -38.57 -80.02 13.49
CA GLU A 1215 -37.42 -79.53 14.24
C GLU A 1215 -36.37 -78.99 13.28
N ALA A 1216 -35.72 -77.89 13.66
CA ALA A 1216 -34.62 -77.33 12.89
C ALA A 1216 -33.48 -78.34 12.78
N GLY A 1217 -32.88 -78.47 11.60
CA GLY A 1217 -31.82 -79.46 11.34
C GLY A 1217 -32.31 -80.80 10.82
N LYS A 1218 -33.58 -81.12 10.97
CA LYS A 1218 -34.15 -82.39 10.51
C LYS A 1218 -34.83 -82.24 9.15
N GLY A 1219 -34.64 -83.22 8.27
CA GLY A 1219 -35.39 -83.35 7.02
C GLY A 1219 -36.57 -84.29 7.20
N TYR A 1220 -37.56 -84.19 6.32
CA TYR A 1220 -38.81 -84.95 6.42
C TYR A 1220 -39.26 -85.43 5.04
N PHE A 1221 -39.78 -86.65 4.99
CA PHE A 1221 -40.52 -87.18 3.85
C PHE A 1221 -42.01 -86.98 4.05
N ILE A 1222 -42.67 -86.42 3.05
CA ILE A 1222 -44.08 -86.08 3.11
C ILE A 1222 -44.79 -86.71 1.93
N LEU A 1223 -45.80 -87.54 2.22
CA LEU A 1223 -46.70 -88.08 1.22
C LEU A 1223 -47.87 -87.10 1.05
N ALA A 1224 -47.73 -86.15 0.14
CA ALA A 1224 -48.74 -85.14 -0.17
C ALA A 1224 -49.87 -85.75 -1.03
N GLN A 1225 -51.09 -85.22 -0.90
CA GLN A 1225 -52.28 -85.62 -1.70
C GLN A 1225 -52.62 -84.62 -2.79
#